data_AF-A0A0E3R2J2-F1
#
_entry.id   AF-A0A0E3R2J2-F1
#
_cell.length_a   1.000
_cell.length_b   1.000
_cell.length_c   1.000
_cell.angle_alpha   90.00
_cell.angle_beta   90.00
_cell.angle_gamma   90.00
#
_symmetry.space_group_name_H-M   'P 1'
#
loop_
_entity.id
_entity.type
_entity.pdbx_description
1 polymer ?
#
loop_
_entity_poly.entity_id
_entity_poly.type
_entity_poly.pdbx_seq_one_letter_code
_entity_poly.pdbx_strand_id
1 'polypeptide(L)'
;MTNFAFLEAEWPSLYEAAEKASNAVYPDPRTACFYARRALELAVQWIYKYDYSLLLPYQENLSALIHEPTFKKVAGEAIFNKARIIIRLGNEAVHSNSSIQAYDSVTAVSELFHITYWLARTYARKEKPEPGLSFNPDDLPKTTVPKQTIEQLQNLETSLREKDEKLSLLLADKSAMDEELKRLRAEVAKAKEASALQPDTHDYSEAETRKSLIDLLLKEAGWALDKDQDREFEVSGMPNESGVGFVDYVLWGDDGKPLALVEAKRTTRDPQVGQQQAKLYADCLEKQFGQRPVIFYSNGYENWIWDDSRYPPRQVQGFYKKSELELLIQRRSSRRSLSEDKINSKIADRYYQTRAIRRIGESFEHDNDRKALVVMATGAGKTRTVIALCDLLMRCNWVKRVLFLADRVALVNQAVNAFKRHLPDSAPVNLVTEKDTDGRVFVSTYPTMMKQIEEMNNGQRRFGSGHFDLVIIDEAHRSVFKKYKAIFNYFDSFLVGLTATPKNEIERNTYSLFDLEPGVPTDAYQLEEAVKDGFLVPPKAVSVPLKFQRQGINYDDLSDEDKEQWESLDWGDEDGEIPERVEAEAVNKWLFNKDTVDKVLAHLMERGLKVAGGDRLGKTILFAKNQAHAEYIAERFNANYPNFKGEFARVITFKTEYAQSLIDNFSVKEKAPHIAISVDMLDTGIDVPEVVNLVFFKLVRSRTKFWQMVGRGTRLCPDLFEPGKDKQFFYLFDYCQNLEFFSQNPETTDGSLGDSLGTRLFKSRLELLSELDRKLESDSDCATGAEASEIYGEPKTEAEVRFSVAETLQNEIASMNLDNFVVRPRRRLVEKYSKPEAWIKLSSEDLSEISHEVAGLPSELQPEAEEAKRFDLLVLNLQLALLRAEPAFERLSNQVREIAGLLEEKSAIPMVRDQMALILDVQTDEWWENVTTPMLETLRRHLRNLVKLIEKHHRKPLYTDFEDEIGSETDVELPGFAEAGDFEKFRAKTRAFLLEHQDNTVIHKLRMNIPLTVTDLDELERILSESGLGGPEEIARAKEMSHGLGLFVRSLIGLDREAAKQSLTTFLKGKTLTANQIEFINLIIDHLTEHGAMDAALLYESPFTDLTPQGPDGLFTSTQIDELIDTLEQITATALVPPCSQQITA
;
A
#
# COMPACT_ATOMS: atom_id res chain seq x y z
N MET A 1 19.23 44.69 -31.33
CA MET A 1 20.58 44.66 -30.70
C MET A 1 20.92 43.20 -30.50
N THR A 2 22.18 42.78 -30.60
CA THR A 2 22.50 41.35 -30.41
C THR A 2 22.28 40.97 -28.95
N ASN A 3 21.79 39.75 -28.68
CA ASN A 3 21.61 39.23 -27.31
C ASN A 3 22.91 39.28 -26.47
N PHE A 4 24.07 39.40 -27.11
CA PHE A 4 25.39 39.34 -26.48
C PHE A 4 26.14 40.68 -26.49
N ALA A 5 25.51 41.80 -26.89
CA ALA A 5 26.18 43.10 -27.06
C ALA A 5 26.97 43.55 -25.81
N PHE A 6 26.50 43.19 -24.61
CA PHE A 6 27.17 43.51 -23.34
C PHE A 6 28.56 42.86 -23.18
N LEU A 7 28.93 41.89 -24.01
CA LEU A 7 30.24 41.25 -23.99
C LEU A 7 31.29 42.01 -24.80
N GLU A 8 30.88 42.85 -25.76
CA GLU A 8 31.77 43.47 -26.76
C GLU A 8 32.83 44.37 -26.11
N ALA A 9 32.45 45.12 -25.07
CA ALA A 9 33.33 46.09 -24.42
C ALA A 9 34.52 45.43 -23.67
N GLU A 10 34.32 44.22 -23.12
CA GLU A 10 35.27 43.59 -22.20
C GLU A 10 35.84 42.25 -22.70
N TRP A 11 35.07 41.47 -23.45
CA TRP A 11 35.49 40.19 -24.01
C TRP A 11 35.20 40.08 -25.53
N PRO A 12 35.95 40.79 -26.40
CA PRO A 12 35.68 40.80 -27.85
C PRO A 12 35.73 39.41 -28.53
N SER A 13 36.65 38.54 -28.11
CA SER A 13 36.75 37.17 -28.66
C SER A 13 35.61 36.26 -28.21
N LEU A 14 35.10 36.47 -26.99
CA LEU A 14 33.91 35.77 -26.48
C LEU A 14 32.66 36.25 -27.20
N TYR A 15 32.56 37.57 -27.41
CA TYR A 15 31.50 38.20 -28.20
C TYR A 15 31.46 37.65 -29.63
N GLU A 16 32.60 37.57 -30.32
CA GLU A 16 32.68 37.02 -31.69
C GLU A 16 32.22 35.55 -31.75
N ALA A 17 32.59 34.73 -30.76
CA ALA A 17 32.14 33.34 -30.69
C ALA A 17 30.64 33.23 -30.41
N ALA A 18 30.11 34.04 -29.49
CA ALA A 18 28.68 34.08 -29.15
C ALA A 18 27.83 34.63 -30.32
N GLU A 19 28.34 35.59 -31.08
CA GLU A 19 27.70 36.12 -32.28
C GLU A 19 27.66 35.07 -33.40
N LYS A 20 28.77 34.34 -33.63
CA LYS A 20 28.77 33.21 -34.57
C LYS A 20 27.80 32.10 -34.16
N ALA A 21 27.71 31.80 -32.86
CA ALA A 21 26.71 30.86 -32.35
C ALA A 21 25.28 31.34 -32.64
N SER A 22 25.00 32.62 -32.36
CA SER A 22 23.71 33.27 -32.61
C SER A 22 23.32 33.30 -34.09
N ASN A 23 24.29 33.60 -34.97
CA ASN A 23 24.10 33.66 -36.41
C ASN A 23 23.85 32.29 -37.05
N ALA A 24 24.28 31.21 -36.41
CA ALA A 24 24.13 29.86 -36.91
C ALA A 24 22.87 29.14 -36.40
N VAL A 25 22.13 29.70 -35.42
CA VAL A 25 21.04 28.99 -34.68
C VAL A 25 20.03 28.29 -35.58
N TYR A 26 19.48 29.01 -36.57
CA TYR A 26 18.50 28.47 -37.51
C TYR A 26 19.10 27.88 -38.79
N PRO A 27 20.09 28.53 -39.46
CA PRO A 27 20.60 28.02 -40.74
C PRO A 27 21.47 26.76 -40.59
N ASP A 28 22.17 26.61 -39.47
CA ASP A 28 23.03 25.46 -39.17
C ASP A 28 23.12 25.17 -37.65
N PRO A 29 22.11 24.45 -37.09
CA PRO A 29 22.04 24.11 -35.67
C PRO A 29 23.31 23.47 -35.10
N ARG A 30 24.01 22.68 -35.92
CA ARG A 30 25.24 22.00 -35.52
C ARG A 30 26.38 22.99 -35.30
N THR A 31 26.56 23.92 -36.23
CA THR A 31 27.53 25.02 -36.10
C THR A 31 27.21 25.94 -34.92
N ALA A 32 25.93 26.17 -34.63
CA ALA A 32 25.52 26.95 -33.45
C ALA A 32 25.93 26.30 -32.13
N CYS A 33 25.66 25.00 -31.95
CA CYS A 33 26.07 24.26 -30.76
C CYS A 33 27.61 24.20 -30.60
N PHE A 34 28.35 24.08 -31.71
CA PHE A 34 29.82 24.14 -31.71
C PHE A 34 30.33 25.48 -31.19
N TYR A 35 29.88 26.60 -31.77
CA TYR A 35 30.32 27.92 -31.34
C TYR A 35 29.83 28.29 -29.93
N ALA A 36 28.69 27.76 -29.48
CA ALA A 36 28.22 27.93 -28.11
C ALA A 36 29.17 27.25 -27.09
N ARG A 37 29.61 26.02 -27.36
CA ARG A 37 30.63 25.34 -26.56
C ARG A 37 31.96 26.08 -26.59
N ARG A 38 32.35 26.60 -27.75
CA ARG A 38 33.58 27.40 -27.88
C ARG A 38 33.53 28.70 -27.08
N ALA A 39 32.40 29.40 -27.10
CA ALA A 39 32.21 30.60 -26.29
C ALA A 39 32.28 30.26 -24.79
N LEU A 40 31.64 29.16 -24.36
CA LEU A 40 31.77 28.68 -22.98
C LEU A 40 33.23 28.39 -22.60
N GLU A 41 33.99 27.76 -23.50
CA GLU A 41 35.42 27.47 -23.28
C GLU A 41 36.23 28.74 -23.02
N LEU A 42 36.07 29.75 -23.89
CA LEU A 42 36.74 31.04 -23.75
C LEU A 42 36.37 31.75 -22.45
N ALA A 43 35.09 31.69 -22.06
CA ALA A 43 34.61 32.27 -20.80
C ALA A 43 35.28 31.58 -19.59
N VAL A 44 35.26 30.24 -19.53
CA VAL A 44 35.82 29.49 -18.41
C VAL A 44 37.33 29.68 -18.31
N GLN A 45 38.07 29.61 -19.43
CA GLN A 45 39.51 29.85 -19.46
C GLN A 45 39.86 31.27 -18.98
N TRP A 46 39.07 32.27 -19.36
CA TRP A 46 39.26 33.62 -18.88
C TRP A 46 39.06 33.72 -17.37
N ILE A 47 38.01 33.12 -16.80
CA ILE A 47 37.77 33.15 -15.35
C ILE A 47 38.95 32.52 -14.60
N TYR A 48 39.41 31.34 -15.01
CA TYR A 48 40.57 30.68 -14.40
C TYR A 48 41.87 31.49 -14.51
N LYS A 49 42.01 32.31 -15.56
CA LYS A 49 43.18 33.17 -15.73
C LYS A 49 43.16 34.39 -14.79
N TYR A 50 41.99 34.96 -14.52
CA TYR A 50 41.85 36.25 -13.84
C TYR A 50 41.23 36.20 -12.43
N ASP A 51 40.61 35.09 -12.04
CA ASP A 51 40.07 34.86 -10.69
C ASP A 51 40.97 33.91 -9.89
N TYR A 52 41.72 34.46 -8.92
CA TYR A 52 42.65 33.69 -8.08
C TYR A 52 41.95 32.79 -7.05
N SER A 53 40.63 32.93 -6.87
CA SER A 53 39.87 32.03 -5.99
C SER A 53 39.65 30.65 -6.61
N LEU A 54 39.98 30.46 -7.90
CA LEU A 54 39.85 29.20 -8.59
C LEU A 54 41.15 28.39 -8.63
N LEU A 55 41.05 27.09 -8.36
CA LEU A 55 42.17 26.13 -8.41
C LEU A 55 42.17 25.36 -9.72
N LEU A 56 43.32 25.29 -10.40
CA LEU A 56 43.43 24.53 -11.66
C LEU A 56 43.37 23.01 -11.39
N PRO A 57 42.49 22.26 -12.09
CA PRO A 57 42.43 20.80 -11.99
C PRO A 57 43.61 20.12 -12.71
N TYR A 58 43.80 18.81 -12.45
CA TYR A 58 44.86 18.00 -13.06
C TYR A 58 44.79 17.93 -14.61
N GLN A 59 43.59 18.07 -15.19
CA GLN A 59 43.39 18.13 -16.64
C GLN A 59 42.83 19.51 -17.03
N GLU A 60 43.40 20.16 -18.04
CA GLU A 60 43.00 21.51 -18.47
C GLU A 60 41.84 21.52 -19.50
N ASN A 61 41.13 20.40 -19.68
CA ASN A 61 39.98 20.36 -20.59
C ASN A 61 38.75 21.05 -19.97
N LEU A 62 37.85 21.57 -20.83
CA LEU A 62 36.67 22.33 -20.40
C LEU A 62 35.81 21.57 -19.37
N SER A 63 35.66 20.25 -19.53
CA SER A 63 34.89 19.43 -18.60
C SER A 63 35.54 19.38 -17.22
N ALA A 64 36.85 19.19 -17.13
CA ALA A 64 37.57 19.17 -15.87
C ALA A 64 37.54 20.54 -15.16
N LEU A 65 37.66 21.63 -15.93
CA LEU A 65 37.56 22.99 -15.39
C LEU A 65 36.19 23.26 -14.76
N ILE A 66 35.08 22.95 -15.44
CA ILE A 66 33.75 23.22 -14.84
C ILE A 66 33.39 22.29 -13.67
N HIS A 67 33.99 21.10 -13.57
CA HIS A 67 33.76 20.15 -12.48
C HIS A 67 34.68 20.36 -11.28
N GLU A 68 35.62 21.28 -11.37
CA GLU A 68 36.49 21.60 -10.25
C GLU A 68 35.68 22.33 -9.15
N PRO A 69 35.82 21.93 -7.87
CA PRO A 69 34.97 22.42 -6.79
C PRO A 69 34.94 23.93 -6.60
N THR A 70 36.05 24.64 -6.79
CA THR A 70 36.09 26.10 -6.62
C THR A 70 35.29 26.82 -7.71
N PHE A 71 35.26 26.30 -8.94
CA PHE A 71 34.40 26.85 -10.00
C PHE A 71 32.92 26.69 -9.65
N LYS A 72 32.50 25.49 -9.21
CA LYS A 72 31.10 25.24 -8.82
C LYS A 72 30.66 26.15 -7.65
N LYS A 73 31.55 26.41 -6.71
CA LYS A 73 31.30 27.33 -5.57
C LYS A 73 31.10 28.78 -6.03
N VAL A 74 31.87 29.23 -7.02
CA VAL A 74 31.82 30.61 -7.52
C VAL A 74 30.67 30.83 -8.52
N ALA A 75 30.42 29.85 -9.38
CA ALA A 75 29.36 29.91 -10.40
C ALA A 75 27.97 29.59 -9.86
N GLY A 76 27.88 28.79 -8.80
CA GLY A 76 26.61 28.28 -8.29
C GLY A 76 26.04 27.15 -9.14
N GLU A 77 25.06 26.44 -8.58
CA GLU A 77 24.51 25.20 -9.15
C GLU A 77 23.77 25.44 -10.49
N ALA A 78 23.07 26.56 -10.62
CA ALA A 78 22.36 26.93 -11.85
C ALA A 78 23.32 27.09 -13.03
N ILE A 79 24.35 27.93 -12.90
CA ILE A 79 25.33 28.18 -13.97
C ILE A 79 26.12 26.90 -14.31
N PHE A 80 26.43 26.07 -13.31
CA PHE A 80 27.07 24.77 -13.51
C PHE A 80 26.22 23.83 -14.38
N ASN A 81 24.93 23.70 -14.10
CA ASN A 81 24.03 22.84 -14.87
C ASN A 81 23.88 23.34 -16.32
N LYS A 82 23.76 24.65 -16.51
CA LYS A 82 23.72 25.28 -17.84
C LYS A 82 24.99 25.02 -18.65
N ALA A 83 26.17 25.11 -18.01
CA ALA A 83 27.45 24.79 -18.65
C ALA A 83 27.51 23.32 -19.12
N ARG A 84 26.98 22.38 -18.34
CA ARG A 84 26.91 20.95 -18.73
C ARG A 84 26.01 20.72 -19.94
N ILE A 85 24.89 21.43 -20.05
CA ILE A 85 23.98 21.34 -21.20
C ILE A 85 24.72 21.75 -22.49
N ILE A 86 25.43 22.88 -22.46
CA ILE A 86 26.19 23.37 -23.61
C ILE A 86 27.33 22.41 -23.99
N ILE A 87 28.06 21.86 -23.01
CA ILE A 87 29.12 20.88 -23.28
C ILE A 87 28.56 19.63 -23.96
N ARG A 88 27.43 19.10 -23.47
CA ARG A 88 26.80 17.92 -24.06
C ARG A 88 26.37 18.18 -25.50
N LEU A 89 25.65 19.26 -25.76
CA LEU A 89 25.15 19.61 -27.10
C LEU A 89 26.30 19.94 -28.06
N GLY A 90 27.34 20.62 -27.59
CA GLY A 90 28.53 20.92 -28.38
C GLY A 90 29.39 19.69 -28.69
N ASN A 91 29.49 18.72 -27.78
CA ASN A 91 30.15 17.44 -28.06
C ASN A 91 29.37 16.62 -29.09
N GLU A 92 28.05 16.60 -28.96
CA GLU A 92 27.17 15.93 -29.93
C GLU A 92 27.30 16.55 -31.34
N ALA A 93 27.45 17.87 -31.41
CA ALA A 93 27.65 18.59 -32.67
C ALA A 93 28.93 18.21 -33.43
N VAL A 94 29.97 17.77 -32.73
CA VAL A 94 31.28 17.46 -33.33
C VAL A 94 31.51 15.95 -33.49
N HIS A 95 30.93 15.13 -32.62
CA HIS A 95 31.27 13.69 -32.56
C HIS A 95 30.10 12.73 -32.85
N SER A 96 28.86 13.21 -32.89
CA SER A 96 27.68 12.35 -33.13
C SER A 96 27.15 12.47 -34.56
N ASN A 97 26.74 11.33 -35.13
CA ASN A 97 26.00 11.26 -36.41
C ASN A 97 24.50 11.60 -36.26
N SER A 98 24.00 11.80 -35.04
CA SER A 98 22.61 12.21 -34.77
C SER A 98 22.29 13.60 -35.32
N SER A 99 21.09 13.82 -35.84
CA SER A 99 20.65 15.15 -36.28
C SER A 99 20.38 16.07 -35.09
N ILE A 100 21.04 17.23 -35.03
CA ILE A 100 20.76 18.28 -34.04
C ILE A 100 19.59 19.12 -34.52
N GLN A 101 18.58 19.29 -33.68
CA GLN A 101 17.39 20.06 -34.01
C GLN A 101 17.61 21.56 -33.76
N ALA A 102 16.86 22.42 -34.46
CA ALA A 102 16.94 23.87 -34.25
C ALA A 102 16.64 24.28 -32.79
N TYR A 103 15.80 23.51 -32.11
CA TYR A 103 15.53 23.69 -30.69
C TYR A 103 16.77 23.47 -29.80
N ASP A 104 17.63 22.51 -30.12
CA ASP A 104 18.84 22.22 -29.36
C ASP A 104 19.86 23.36 -29.51
N SER A 105 19.97 23.95 -30.69
CA SER A 105 20.80 25.13 -30.94
C SER A 105 20.27 26.39 -30.26
N VAL A 106 18.95 26.62 -30.27
CA VAL A 106 18.32 27.71 -29.51
C VAL A 106 18.59 27.52 -28.01
N THR A 107 18.45 26.30 -27.49
CA THR A 107 18.75 25.97 -26.09
C THR A 107 20.23 26.24 -25.78
N ALA A 108 21.17 25.76 -26.60
CA ALA A 108 22.59 25.99 -26.37
C ALA A 108 22.97 27.48 -26.33
N VAL A 109 22.38 28.30 -27.22
CA VAL A 109 22.64 29.75 -27.27
C VAL A 109 21.93 30.51 -26.13
N SER A 110 20.73 30.08 -25.74
CA SER A 110 20.02 30.63 -24.58
C SER A 110 20.77 30.34 -23.26
N GLU A 111 21.24 29.11 -23.06
CA GLU A 111 22.06 28.79 -21.88
C GLU A 111 23.39 29.54 -21.89
N LEU A 112 24.00 29.73 -23.07
CA LEU A 112 25.21 30.54 -23.21
C LEU A 112 24.95 31.99 -22.77
N PHE A 113 23.80 32.56 -23.12
CA PHE A 113 23.39 33.89 -22.66
C PHE A 113 23.35 33.97 -21.13
N HIS A 114 22.75 33.00 -20.44
CA HIS A 114 22.70 33.01 -18.98
C HIS A 114 24.09 32.94 -18.33
N ILE A 115 24.98 32.09 -18.87
CA ILE A 115 26.35 31.96 -18.37
C ILE A 115 27.16 33.23 -18.62
N THR A 116 27.03 33.81 -19.80
CA THR A 116 27.75 35.05 -20.17
C THR A 116 27.19 36.27 -19.44
N TYR A 117 25.89 36.33 -19.17
CA TYR A 117 25.27 37.32 -18.29
C TYR A 117 25.83 37.22 -16.88
N TRP A 118 25.88 36.01 -16.31
CA TRP A 118 26.50 35.78 -15.00
C TRP A 118 27.97 36.20 -14.98
N LEU A 119 28.75 35.84 -16.01
CA LEU A 119 30.14 36.27 -16.16
C LEU A 119 30.25 37.80 -16.16
N ALA A 120 29.47 38.48 -16.99
CA ALA A 120 29.52 39.94 -17.12
C ALA A 120 29.06 40.65 -15.84
N ARG A 121 27.97 40.18 -15.21
CA ARG A 121 27.52 40.69 -13.91
C ARG A 121 28.59 40.55 -12.83
N THR A 122 29.24 39.39 -12.79
CA THR A 122 30.17 39.04 -11.70
C THR A 122 31.55 39.68 -11.90
N TYR A 123 32.02 39.77 -13.15
CA TYR A 123 33.42 40.09 -13.45
C TYR A 123 33.65 41.33 -14.33
N ALA A 124 32.63 41.92 -14.95
CA ALA A 124 32.84 43.08 -15.83
C ALA A 124 33.25 44.32 -15.02
N ARG A 125 34.22 45.05 -15.56
CA ARG A 125 34.80 46.30 -15.04
C ARG A 125 34.35 47.52 -15.83
N LYS A 126 34.03 47.37 -17.12
CA LYS A 126 33.64 48.49 -17.98
C LYS A 126 32.13 48.72 -17.97
N GLU A 127 31.40 47.73 -18.45
CA GLU A 127 29.96 47.81 -18.68
C GLU A 127 29.31 46.53 -18.14
N LYS A 128 28.44 46.69 -17.13
CA LYS A 128 27.68 45.58 -16.55
C LYS A 128 26.31 45.52 -17.23
N PRO A 129 25.75 44.33 -17.45
CA PRO A 129 24.42 44.22 -18.03
C PRO A 129 23.36 44.78 -17.09
N GLU A 130 22.32 45.40 -17.64
CA GLU A 130 21.18 45.94 -16.90
C GLU A 130 20.48 44.83 -16.07
N PRO A 131 20.03 45.12 -14.83
CA PRO A 131 19.18 44.20 -14.07
C PRO A 131 17.90 43.88 -14.83
N GLY A 132 17.65 42.60 -15.14
CA GLY A 132 16.48 42.15 -15.89
C GLY A 132 16.67 42.00 -17.41
N LEU A 133 17.90 42.17 -17.93
CA LEU A 133 18.20 41.81 -19.31
C LEU A 133 17.95 40.31 -19.52
N SER A 134 17.01 39.98 -20.41
CA SER A 134 16.60 38.61 -20.71
C SER A 134 17.00 38.21 -22.13
N PHE A 135 17.15 36.91 -22.36
CA PHE A 135 17.40 36.38 -23.68
C PHE A 135 16.15 36.55 -24.54
N ASN A 136 16.26 37.20 -25.69
CA ASN A 136 15.16 37.34 -26.63
C ASN A 136 15.41 36.49 -27.90
N PRO A 137 14.65 35.39 -28.11
CA PRO A 137 14.78 34.56 -29.30
C PRO A 137 14.49 35.31 -30.61
N ASP A 138 13.70 36.39 -30.58
CA ASP A 138 13.34 37.17 -31.77
C ASP A 138 14.50 38.03 -32.31
N ASP A 139 15.48 38.33 -31.47
CA ASP A 139 16.71 39.04 -31.85
C ASP A 139 17.75 38.13 -32.54
N LEU A 140 17.44 36.85 -32.71
CA LEU A 140 18.30 35.91 -33.44
C LEU A 140 18.16 36.07 -34.96
N PRO A 141 19.27 36.30 -35.68
CA PRO A 141 19.22 36.54 -37.12
C PRO A 141 18.82 35.29 -37.91
N LYS A 142 17.93 35.48 -38.89
CA LYS A 142 17.41 34.42 -39.79
C LYS A 142 18.18 34.35 -41.12
N THR A 143 19.38 34.92 -41.17
CA THR A 143 20.23 34.97 -42.37
C THR A 143 20.75 33.59 -42.75
N THR A 144 20.91 33.34 -44.04
CA THR A 144 21.35 32.04 -44.57
C THR A 144 22.88 31.93 -44.50
N VAL A 145 23.37 30.95 -43.76
CA VAL A 145 24.80 30.64 -43.63
C VAL A 145 25.04 29.26 -44.27
N PRO A 146 26.14 29.03 -45.01
CA PRO A 146 26.43 27.71 -45.58
C PRO A 146 26.65 26.67 -44.48
N LYS A 147 25.93 25.53 -44.58
CA LYS A 147 26.00 24.42 -43.62
C LYS A 147 27.38 23.77 -43.62
N GLN A 148 27.91 23.49 -42.44
CA GLN A 148 29.19 22.80 -42.27
C GLN A 148 28.99 21.31 -42.03
N THR A 149 29.86 20.50 -42.63
CA THR A 149 29.92 19.05 -42.38
C THR A 149 30.66 18.74 -41.09
N ILE A 150 30.46 17.54 -40.54
CA ILE A 150 31.15 17.06 -39.32
C ILE A 150 32.68 17.14 -39.50
N GLU A 151 33.19 16.72 -40.65
CA GLU A 151 34.62 16.77 -40.98
C GLU A 151 35.14 18.22 -41.02
N GLN A 152 34.36 19.17 -41.55
CA GLN A 152 34.71 20.59 -41.53
C GLN A 152 34.74 21.17 -40.11
N LEU A 153 33.80 20.78 -39.24
CA LEU A 153 33.77 21.22 -37.85
C LEU A 153 34.93 20.64 -37.02
N GLN A 154 35.29 19.37 -37.24
CA GLN A 154 36.46 18.75 -36.61
C GLN A 154 37.78 19.41 -37.06
N ASN A 155 37.92 19.70 -38.35
CA ASN A 155 39.06 20.45 -38.88
C ASN A 155 39.12 21.88 -38.32
N LEU A 156 37.96 22.52 -38.13
CA LEU A 156 37.85 23.85 -37.54
C LEU A 156 38.22 23.84 -36.05
N GLU A 157 37.77 22.85 -35.27
CA GLU A 157 38.16 22.64 -33.87
C GLU A 157 39.68 22.51 -33.74
N THR A 158 40.28 21.69 -34.61
CA THR A 158 41.74 21.50 -34.64
C THR A 158 42.49 22.79 -34.99
N SER A 159 42.04 23.52 -36.02
CA SER A 159 42.67 24.78 -36.45
C SER A 159 42.55 25.90 -35.41
N LEU A 160 41.40 26.00 -34.72
CA LEU A 160 41.20 26.99 -33.65
C LEU A 160 42.08 26.68 -32.45
N ARG A 161 42.18 25.39 -32.07
CA ARG A 161 43.06 24.95 -30.98
C ARG A 161 44.53 25.26 -31.27
N GLU A 162 45.02 24.96 -32.48
CA GLU A 162 46.40 25.29 -32.89
C GLU A 162 46.68 26.81 -32.85
N LYS A 163 45.69 27.63 -33.23
CA LYS A 163 45.79 29.09 -33.13
C LYS A 163 45.86 29.57 -31.69
N ASP A 164 45.07 29.00 -30.79
CA ASP A 164 45.10 29.35 -29.36
C ASP A 164 46.42 28.94 -28.71
N GLU A 165 46.91 27.73 -28.98
CA GLU A 165 48.20 27.25 -28.48
C GLU A 165 49.35 28.16 -28.96
N LYS A 166 49.32 28.56 -30.23
CA LYS A 166 50.31 29.50 -30.79
C LYS A 166 50.19 30.91 -30.22
N LEU A 167 48.98 31.40 -29.97
CA LEU A 167 48.73 32.71 -29.35
C LEU A 167 49.18 32.71 -27.88
N SER A 168 48.91 31.63 -27.14
CA SER A 168 49.36 31.41 -25.77
C SER A 168 50.89 31.40 -25.67
N LEU A 169 51.58 30.70 -26.58
CA LEU A 169 53.04 30.66 -26.66
C LEU A 169 53.65 32.04 -27.01
N LEU A 170 53.03 32.80 -27.92
CA LEU A 170 53.48 34.16 -28.26
C LEU A 170 53.28 35.17 -27.12
N LEU A 171 52.29 34.93 -26.25
CA LEU A 171 51.98 35.79 -25.10
C LEU A 171 52.80 35.43 -23.84
N ALA A 172 53.47 34.28 -23.81
CA ALA A 172 54.27 33.82 -22.67
C ALA A 172 55.66 34.49 -22.55
N ASP A 173 56.10 35.26 -23.56
CA ASP A 173 57.52 35.67 -23.71
C ASP A 173 57.86 37.09 -23.18
N LYS A 174 57.13 37.65 -22.21
CA LYS A 174 57.44 38.98 -21.63
C LYS A 174 57.16 39.07 -20.13
N SER A 175 58.22 39.21 -19.33
CA SER A 175 58.18 39.50 -17.88
C SER A 175 57.39 40.77 -17.51
N ALA A 176 57.14 41.68 -18.46
CA ALA A 176 56.29 42.85 -18.26
C ALA A 176 54.79 42.51 -18.06
N MET A 177 54.35 41.30 -18.45
CA MET A 177 52.95 40.87 -18.36
C MET A 177 52.56 40.36 -16.97
N ASP A 178 53.50 39.93 -16.12
CA ASP A 178 53.18 39.43 -14.77
C ASP A 178 52.68 40.54 -13.84
N GLU A 179 53.24 41.75 -13.95
CA GLU A 179 52.75 42.92 -13.20
C GLU A 179 51.40 43.41 -13.72
N GLU A 180 51.21 43.42 -15.05
CA GLU A 180 49.94 43.78 -15.67
C GLU A 180 48.85 42.75 -15.31
N LEU A 181 49.16 41.44 -15.34
CA LEU A 181 48.24 40.38 -14.94
C LEU A 181 47.88 40.45 -13.46
N LYS A 182 48.84 40.74 -12.57
CA LYS A 182 48.57 40.98 -11.14
C LYS A 182 47.65 42.17 -10.93
N ARG A 183 47.88 43.28 -11.64
CA ARG A 183 47.01 44.46 -11.59
C ARG A 183 45.59 44.13 -12.08
N LEU A 184 45.46 43.46 -13.23
CA LEU A 184 44.17 43.06 -13.79
C LEU A 184 43.42 42.11 -12.84
N ARG A 185 44.10 41.14 -12.21
CA ARG A 185 43.51 40.26 -11.19
C ARG A 185 42.98 41.03 -9.98
N ALA A 186 43.70 42.03 -9.50
CA ALA A 186 43.26 42.88 -8.39
C ALA A 186 42.04 43.74 -8.77
N GLU A 187 41.97 44.23 -10.00
CA GLU A 187 40.79 44.95 -10.51
C GLU A 187 39.56 44.04 -10.62
N VAL A 188 39.74 42.80 -11.09
CA VAL A 188 38.68 41.78 -11.19
C VAL A 188 38.16 41.38 -9.81
N ALA A 189 39.04 41.21 -8.82
CA ALA A 189 38.65 40.91 -7.44
C ALA A 189 37.76 42.02 -6.83
N LYS A 190 38.14 43.29 -7.03
CA LYS A 190 37.33 44.44 -6.60
C LYS A 190 35.97 44.48 -7.30
N ALA A 191 35.91 44.18 -8.60
CA ALA A 191 34.66 44.14 -9.35
C ALA A 191 33.71 43.05 -8.82
N LYS A 192 34.27 41.87 -8.48
CA LYS A 192 33.54 40.73 -7.89
C LYS A 192 32.98 41.06 -6.49
N GLU A 193 33.78 41.66 -5.61
CA GLU A 193 33.33 42.11 -4.28
C GLU A 193 32.18 43.14 -4.38
N ALA A 194 32.30 44.10 -5.29
CA ALA A 194 31.25 45.10 -5.51
C ALA A 194 29.95 44.46 -6.05
N SER A 195 30.04 43.45 -6.91
CA SER A 195 28.89 42.70 -7.42
C SER A 195 28.22 41.82 -6.35
N ALA A 196 28.99 41.29 -5.39
CA ALA A 196 28.46 40.46 -4.30
C ALA A 196 27.53 41.23 -3.34
N LEU A 197 27.69 42.57 -3.26
CA LEU A 197 26.84 43.44 -2.43
C LEU A 197 25.44 43.69 -3.03
N GLN A 198 25.23 43.36 -4.31
CA GLN A 198 23.93 43.50 -4.98
C GLN A 198 23.28 42.11 -5.13
N PRO A 199 22.02 41.91 -4.69
CA PRO A 199 21.30 40.65 -4.91
C PRO A 199 21.17 40.32 -6.40
N ASP A 200 21.27 39.03 -6.76
CA ASP A 200 20.98 38.59 -8.13
C ASP A 200 19.46 38.40 -8.28
N THR A 201 18.84 39.19 -9.16
CA THR A 201 17.41 39.11 -9.47
C THR A 201 17.15 38.48 -10.84
N HIS A 202 18.18 37.95 -11.52
CA HIS A 202 18.03 37.31 -12.83
C HIS A 202 17.33 35.96 -12.72
N ASP A 203 16.32 35.74 -13.55
CA ASP A 203 15.50 34.53 -13.50
C ASP A 203 16.16 33.42 -14.33
N TYR A 204 16.84 32.52 -13.63
CA TYR A 204 17.51 31.38 -14.25
C TYR A 204 16.61 30.12 -14.40
N SER A 205 15.34 30.09 -13.91
CA SER A 205 14.75 28.83 -13.37
C SER A 205 13.33 28.38 -13.76
N GLU A 206 12.50 29.16 -14.48
CA GLU A 206 11.14 28.70 -14.84
C GLU A 206 11.14 27.63 -15.97
N ALA A 207 11.99 27.80 -16.98
CA ALA A 207 12.09 26.88 -18.12
C ALA A 207 12.76 25.53 -17.78
N GLU A 208 13.64 25.49 -16.78
CA GLU A 208 14.35 24.27 -16.34
C GLU A 208 13.45 23.30 -15.57
N THR A 209 12.51 23.84 -14.78
CA THR A 209 11.47 23.06 -14.07
C THR A 209 10.59 22.30 -15.06
N ARG A 210 10.15 23.01 -16.11
CA ARG A 210 9.32 22.50 -17.21
C ARG A 210 10.05 21.39 -17.99
N LYS A 211 11.30 21.63 -18.40
CA LYS A 211 12.09 20.68 -19.22
C LYS A 211 12.68 19.47 -18.47
N SER A 212 12.92 19.53 -17.16
CA SER A 212 13.67 18.48 -16.46
C SER A 212 12.78 17.48 -15.71
N LEU A 213 11.63 17.93 -15.19
CA LEU A 213 10.73 17.08 -14.39
C LEU A 213 9.45 16.75 -15.17
N ILE A 214 8.77 17.75 -15.73
CA ILE A 214 7.48 17.55 -16.42
C ILE A 214 7.69 16.80 -17.75
N ASP A 215 8.64 17.25 -18.59
CA ASP A 215 9.00 16.54 -19.84
C ASP A 215 9.44 15.09 -19.58
N LEU A 216 10.16 14.83 -18.48
CA LEU A 216 10.56 13.47 -18.09
C LEU A 216 9.33 12.60 -17.79
N LEU A 217 8.40 13.10 -16.96
CA LEU A 217 7.18 12.37 -16.61
C LEU A 217 6.26 12.16 -17.83
N LEU A 218 6.18 13.13 -18.74
CA LEU A 218 5.44 13.00 -19.99
C LEU A 218 6.08 11.94 -20.91
N LYS A 219 7.42 11.89 -20.97
CA LYS A 219 8.15 10.85 -21.70
C LYS A 219 7.99 9.47 -21.07
N GLU A 220 7.97 9.35 -19.74
CA GLU A 220 7.68 8.10 -19.02
C GLU A 220 6.28 7.54 -19.38
N ALA A 221 5.33 8.45 -19.65
CA ALA A 221 3.98 8.14 -20.12
C ALA A 221 3.89 7.93 -21.66
N GLY A 222 5.01 8.09 -22.38
CA GLY A 222 5.11 7.83 -23.81
C GLY A 222 4.76 9.01 -24.72
N TRP A 223 4.69 10.24 -24.21
CA TRP A 223 4.48 11.44 -25.01
C TRP A 223 5.80 11.91 -25.64
N ALA A 224 5.83 12.02 -26.97
CA ALA A 224 7.03 12.42 -27.71
C ALA A 224 7.29 13.94 -27.66
N LEU A 225 6.23 14.76 -27.63
CA LEU A 225 6.27 16.24 -27.61
C LEU A 225 7.11 16.83 -28.74
N ASP A 226 7.01 16.23 -29.94
CA ASP A 226 7.84 16.49 -31.11
C ASP A 226 7.22 17.50 -32.09
N LYS A 227 5.97 17.90 -31.89
CA LYS A 227 5.28 18.87 -32.76
C LYS A 227 5.21 20.25 -32.08
N ASP A 228 5.29 21.31 -32.89
CA ASP A 228 5.20 22.69 -32.40
C ASP A 228 3.87 22.97 -31.66
N GLN A 229 2.78 22.28 -32.04
CA GLN A 229 1.47 22.39 -31.40
C GLN A 229 1.38 21.72 -30.01
N ASP A 230 2.38 20.94 -29.60
CA ASP A 230 2.34 20.19 -28.33
C ASP A 230 2.73 21.08 -27.15
N ARG A 231 3.40 22.21 -27.40
CA ARG A 231 3.94 23.13 -26.39
C ARG A 231 3.49 24.57 -26.67
N GLU A 232 3.25 25.34 -25.62
CA GLU A 232 2.89 26.76 -25.71
C GLU A 232 1.77 27.03 -26.73
N PHE A 233 0.73 26.19 -26.70
CA PHE A 233 -0.37 26.25 -27.67
C PHE A 233 -1.26 27.46 -27.42
N GLU A 234 -1.42 28.32 -28.42
CA GLU A 234 -2.22 29.54 -28.33
C GLU A 234 -3.72 29.22 -28.25
N VAL A 235 -4.39 29.83 -27.27
CA VAL A 235 -5.85 29.76 -27.11
C VAL A 235 -6.47 31.16 -27.03
N SER A 236 -7.62 31.30 -27.66
CA SER A 236 -8.36 32.56 -27.79
C SER A 236 -9.60 32.57 -26.90
N GLY A 237 -9.95 33.73 -26.33
CA GLY A 237 -11.12 33.91 -25.46
C GLY A 237 -10.79 33.92 -23.96
N MET A 238 -9.52 34.15 -23.61
CA MET A 238 -9.08 34.27 -22.22
C MET A 238 -9.58 35.57 -21.57
N PRO A 239 -9.92 35.58 -20.28
CA PRO A 239 -10.37 36.77 -19.56
C PRO A 239 -9.17 37.65 -19.13
N ASN A 240 -8.33 38.03 -20.08
CA ASN A 240 -7.20 38.94 -19.90
C ASN A 240 -7.26 40.08 -20.92
N GLU A 241 -6.40 41.10 -20.78
CA GLU A 241 -6.43 42.30 -21.64
C GLU A 241 -6.24 41.99 -23.13
N SER A 242 -5.47 40.94 -23.45
CA SER A 242 -5.20 40.52 -24.83
C SER A 242 -6.28 39.61 -25.42
N GLY A 243 -7.12 38.97 -24.59
CA GLY A 243 -8.04 37.92 -25.01
C GLY A 243 -7.37 36.60 -25.41
N VAL A 244 -6.03 36.49 -25.28
CA VAL A 244 -5.22 35.37 -25.76
C VAL A 244 -4.40 34.78 -24.60
N GLY A 245 -4.27 33.46 -24.53
CA GLY A 245 -3.37 32.78 -23.60
C GLY A 245 -2.64 31.62 -24.26
N PHE A 246 -1.69 31.04 -23.53
CA PHE A 246 -0.82 29.98 -24.04
C PHE A 246 -0.82 28.81 -23.06
N VAL A 247 -1.19 27.64 -23.54
CA VAL A 247 -1.22 26.40 -22.76
C VAL A 247 0.15 25.75 -22.84
N ASP A 248 0.77 25.48 -21.69
CA ASP A 248 2.14 24.98 -21.67
C ASP A 248 2.31 23.66 -22.41
N TYR A 249 1.38 22.71 -22.22
CA TYR A 249 1.31 21.50 -23.02
C TYR A 249 -0.12 21.13 -23.38
N VAL A 250 -0.31 20.66 -24.61
CA VAL A 250 -1.54 20.01 -25.05
C VAL A 250 -1.20 18.59 -25.51
N LEU A 251 -1.89 17.61 -24.92
CA LEU A 251 -1.72 16.20 -25.22
C LEU A 251 -2.78 15.78 -26.23
N TRP A 252 -2.37 15.48 -27.45
CA TRP A 252 -3.26 15.28 -28.60
C TRP A 252 -3.63 13.81 -28.86
N GLY A 253 -4.88 13.59 -29.30
CA GLY A 253 -5.37 12.32 -29.83
C GLY A 253 -4.91 12.08 -31.27
N ASP A 254 -5.01 10.83 -31.74
CA ASP A 254 -4.76 10.52 -33.17
C ASP A 254 -5.80 11.18 -34.10
N ASP A 255 -6.95 11.56 -33.56
CA ASP A 255 -8.01 12.28 -34.25
C ASP A 255 -7.79 13.81 -34.31
N GLY A 256 -6.67 14.29 -33.77
CA GLY A 256 -6.33 15.71 -33.72
C GLY A 256 -7.12 16.51 -32.68
N LYS A 257 -7.85 15.86 -31.76
CA LYS A 257 -8.55 16.53 -30.66
C LYS A 257 -7.70 16.57 -29.39
N PRO A 258 -7.87 17.59 -28.52
CA PRO A 258 -7.11 17.67 -27.28
C PRO A 258 -7.64 16.63 -26.28
N LEU A 259 -6.76 15.76 -25.80
CA LEU A 259 -7.08 14.75 -24.78
C LEU A 259 -6.84 15.31 -23.36
N ALA A 260 -5.75 16.05 -23.18
CA ALA A 260 -5.44 16.69 -21.91
C ALA A 260 -4.63 17.96 -22.14
N LEU A 261 -4.59 18.81 -21.12
CA LEU A 261 -3.67 19.93 -21.04
C LEU A 261 -2.83 19.84 -19.76
N VAL A 262 -1.62 20.38 -19.78
CA VAL A 262 -0.78 20.51 -18.59
C VAL A 262 -0.40 21.98 -18.42
N GLU A 263 -0.79 22.57 -17.30
CA GLU A 263 -0.36 23.88 -16.86
C GLU A 263 0.87 23.74 -15.95
N ALA A 264 2.01 24.30 -16.34
CA ALA A 264 3.23 24.24 -15.53
C ALA A 264 3.39 25.51 -14.70
N LYS A 265 3.88 25.35 -13.47
CA LYS A 265 4.34 26.43 -12.60
C LYS A 265 5.78 26.20 -12.19
N ARG A 266 6.42 27.28 -11.73
CA ARG A 266 7.75 27.22 -11.09
C ARG A 266 7.75 26.23 -9.93
N THR A 267 8.83 25.46 -9.76
CA THR A 267 8.99 24.49 -8.66
C THR A 267 8.74 25.09 -7.27
N THR A 268 9.06 26.37 -7.10
CA THR A 268 8.90 27.11 -5.83
C THR A 268 7.47 27.58 -5.56
N ARG A 269 6.56 27.48 -6.54
CA ARG A 269 5.16 27.89 -6.42
C ARG A 269 4.28 26.67 -6.24
N ASP A 270 3.23 26.84 -5.44
CA ASP A 270 2.15 25.85 -5.31
C ASP A 270 1.46 25.68 -6.68
N PRO A 271 1.36 24.44 -7.21
CA PRO A 271 0.72 24.17 -8.50
C PRO A 271 -0.77 24.52 -8.50
N GLN A 272 -1.46 24.48 -7.34
CA GLN A 272 -2.88 24.81 -7.24
C GLN A 272 -3.20 26.25 -7.64
N VAL A 273 -2.22 27.16 -7.57
CA VAL A 273 -2.40 28.54 -8.05
C VAL A 273 -2.69 28.58 -9.56
N GLY A 274 -2.24 27.58 -10.33
CA GLY A 274 -2.55 27.40 -11.74
C GLY A 274 -3.92 26.81 -12.04
N GLN A 275 -4.66 26.31 -11.04
CA GLN A 275 -5.89 25.54 -11.25
C GLN A 275 -6.95 26.31 -12.06
N GLN A 276 -7.22 27.56 -11.68
CA GLN A 276 -8.22 28.37 -12.39
C GLN A 276 -7.78 28.70 -13.82
N GLN A 277 -6.49 28.94 -14.04
CA GLN A 277 -5.93 29.19 -15.37
C GLN A 277 -6.05 27.96 -16.26
N ALA A 278 -5.70 26.78 -15.74
CA ALA A 278 -5.81 25.51 -16.44
C ALA A 278 -7.26 25.20 -16.86
N LYS A 279 -8.24 25.52 -16.01
CA LYS A 279 -9.67 25.41 -16.37
C LYS A 279 -10.07 26.35 -17.51
N LEU A 280 -9.65 27.61 -17.47
CA LEU A 280 -9.94 28.58 -18.53
C LEU A 280 -9.35 28.13 -19.88
N TYR A 281 -8.16 27.51 -19.87
CA TYR A 281 -7.58 26.89 -21.04
C TYR A 281 -8.40 25.70 -21.55
N ALA A 282 -8.90 24.83 -20.67
CA ALA A 282 -9.80 23.76 -21.07
C ALA A 282 -11.09 24.29 -21.71
N ASP A 283 -11.67 25.37 -21.17
CA ASP A 283 -12.86 26.01 -21.72
C ASP A 283 -12.60 26.59 -23.14
N CYS A 284 -11.41 27.13 -23.39
CA CYS A 284 -11.03 27.62 -24.72
C CYS A 284 -10.81 26.47 -25.72
N LEU A 285 -10.09 25.43 -25.31
CA LEU A 285 -9.85 24.23 -26.13
C LEU A 285 -11.16 23.50 -26.47
N GLU A 286 -12.08 23.41 -25.53
CA GLU A 286 -13.41 22.83 -25.77
C GLU A 286 -14.19 23.62 -26.83
N LYS A 287 -14.18 24.96 -26.77
CA LYS A 287 -14.84 25.80 -27.78
C LYS A 287 -14.20 25.65 -29.16
N GLN A 288 -12.88 25.50 -29.24
CA GLN A 288 -12.16 25.39 -30.50
C GLN A 288 -12.29 24.01 -31.16
N PHE A 289 -12.21 22.93 -30.37
CA PHE A 289 -12.13 21.56 -30.89
C PHE A 289 -13.38 20.71 -30.63
N GLY A 290 -14.36 21.22 -29.87
CA GLY A 290 -15.59 20.50 -29.51
C GLY A 290 -15.36 19.34 -28.55
N GLN A 291 -14.23 19.31 -27.85
CA GLN A 291 -13.88 18.27 -26.88
C GLN A 291 -13.20 18.90 -25.67
N ARG A 292 -13.76 18.68 -24.48
CA ARG A 292 -13.16 19.12 -23.22
C ARG A 292 -11.92 18.26 -22.90
N PRO A 293 -10.71 18.81 -22.81
CA PRO A 293 -9.54 18.04 -22.37
C PRO A 293 -9.60 17.75 -20.86
N VAL A 294 -8.84 16.74 -20.41
CA VAL A 294 -8.54 16.52 -18.99
C VAL A 294 -7.53 17.57 -18.52
N ILE A 295 -7.71 18.12 -17.34
CA ILE A 295 -6.86 19.20 -16.83
C ILE A 295 -5.76 18.60 -15.95
N PHE A 296 -4.51 18.91 -16.25
CA PHE A 296 -3.38 18.72 -15.34
C PHE A 296 -2.76 20.07 -14.99
N TYR A 297 -2.26 20.18 -13.76
CA TYR A 297 -1.41 21.29 -13.34
C TYR A 297 -0.30 20.78 -12.43
N SER A 298 0.91 21.29 -12.63
CA SER A 298 2.12 20.73 -12.05
C SER A 298 3.20 21.77 -11.80
N ASN A 299 4.02 21.55 -10.78
CA ASN A 299 5.27 22.29 -10.56
C ASN A 299 6.52 21.39 -10.70
N GLY A 300 6.36 20.17 -11.23
CA GLY A 300 7.39 19.16 -11.36
C GLY A 300 7.50 18.20 -10.17
N TYR A 301 7.37 18.67 -8.93
CA TYR A 301 7.37 17.82 -7.74
C TYR A 301 5.97 17.28 -7.43
N GLU A 302 4.97 18.15 -7.53
CA GLU A 302 3.58 17.85 -7.32
C GLU A 302 2.82 17.94 -8.64
N ASN A 303 2.02 16.91 -8.91
CA ASN A 303 1.18 16.84 -10.11
C ASN A 303 -0.25 16.60 -9.68
N TRP A 304 -1.17 17.33 -10.30
CA TRP A 304 -2.60 17.23 -10.04
C TRP A 304 -3.35 16.93 -11.33
N ILE A 305 -4.40 16.12 -11.21
CA ILE A 305 -5.36 15.84 -12.26
C ILE A 305 -6.73 16.35 -11.85
N TRP A 306 -7.45 16.93 -12.79
CA TRP A 306 -8.82 17.38 -12.63
C TRP A 306 -9.65 17.02 -13.85
N ASP A 307 -10.59 16.08 -13.66
CA ASP A 307 -11.68 15.84 -14.61
C ASP A 307 -12.90 16.55 -14.08
N ASP A 308 -12.97 17.85 -14.34
CA ASP A 308 -13.96 18.77 -13.77
C ASP A 308 -15.40 18.53 -14.24
N SER A 309 -15.58 17.59 -15.16
CA SER A 309 -16.89 17.05 -15.51
C SER A 309 -17.47 16.12 -14.43
N ARG A 310 -16.63 15.56 -13.55
CA ARG A 310 -17.05 14.48 -12.65
C ARG A 310 -16.39 14.44 -11.29
N TYR A 311 -15.08 14.67 -11.21
CA TYR A 311 -14.32 14.51 -9.97
C TYR A 311 -13.62 15.81 -9.57
N PRO A 312 -13.49 16.08 -8.26
CA PRO A 312 -12.66 17.18 -7.80
C PRO A 312 -11.17 16.92 -8.15
N PRO A 313 -10.33 17.96 -8.09
CA PRO A 313 -8.91 17.79 -8.31
C PRO A 313 -8.27 16.87 -7.29
N ARG A 314 -7.30 16.07 -7.73
CA ARG A 314 -6.55 15.13 -6.88
C ARG A 314 -5.10 15.02 -7.32
N GLN A 315 -4.23 14.68 -6.37
CA GLN A 315 -2.81 14.50 -6.64
C GLN A 315 -2.55 13.16 -7.36
N VAL A 316 -1.61 13.16 -8.32
CA VAL A 316 -1.15 11.98 -9.05
C VAL A 316 0.37 11.97 -9.12
N GLN A 317 0.97 10.78 -9.22
CA GLN A 317 2.43 10.65 -9.29
C GLN A 317 3.03 10.79 -10.70
N GLY A 318 2.18 10.86 -11.73
CA GLY A 318 2.60 10.99 -13.12
C GLY A 318 1.42 11.16 -14.08
N PHE A 319 1.74 11.41 -15.35
CA PHE A 319 0.77 11.64 -16.40
C PHE A 319 0.25 10.33 -17.00
N TYR A 320 -0.97 10.39 -17.55
CA TYR A 320 -1.61 9.25 -18.19
C TYR A 320 -1.05 9.02 -19.59
N LYS A 321 -1.03 7.75 -20.03
CA LYS A 321 -0.71 7.41 -21.42
C LYS A 321 -1.84 7.86 -22.35
N LYS A 322 -1.53 8.04 -23.63
CA LYS A 322 -2.50 8.44 -24.66
C LYS A 322 -3.79 7.61 -24.65
N SER A 323 -3.67 6.28 -24.71
CA SER A 323 -4.82 5.35 -24.72
C SER A 323 -5.66 5.40 -23.43
N GLU A 324 -5.08 5.89 -22.33
CA GLU A 324 -5.75 6.03 -21.02
C GLU A 324 -6.60 7.29 -21.01
N LEU A 325 -6.06 8.40 -21.55
CA LEU A 325 -6.80 9.64 -21.72
C LEU A 325 -7.92 9.52 -22.77
N GLU A 326 -7.66 8.81 -23.88
CA GLU A 326 -8.69 8.50 -24.89
C GLU A 326 -9.87 7.75 -24.26
N LEU A 327 -9.57 6.71 -23.47
CA LEU A 327 -10.59 5.95 -22.76
C LEU A 327 -11.34 6.80 -21.74
N LEU A 328 -10.65 7.68 -21.02
CA LEU A 328 -11.27 8.56 -20.02
C LEU A 328 -12.26 9.54 -20.67
N ILE A 329 -11.92 10.11 -21.82
CA ILE A 329 -12.83 10.97 -22.60
C ILE A 329 -14.00 10.17 -23.16
N GLN A 330 -13.72 9.01 -23.76
CA GLN A 330 -14.75 8.11 -24.30
C GLN A 330 -15.79 7.76 -23.22
N ARG A 331 -15.35 7.56 -21.97
CA ARG A 331 -16.21 7.21 -20.83
C ARG A 331 -17.21 8.28 -20.43
N ARG A 332 -17.01 9.55 -20.82
CA ARG A 332 -17.99 10.61 -20.55
C ARG A 332 -19.33 10.38 -21.25
N SER A 333 -19.33 9.63 -22.36
CA SER A 333 -20.56 9.30 -23.12
C SER A 333 -20.90 7.80 -23.13
N SER A 334 -19.91 6.92 -22.96
CA SER A 334 -20.08 5.47 -23.11
C SER A 334 -20.33 4.70 -21.81
N ARG A 335 -20.15 5.33 -20.64
CA ARG A 335 -20.49 4.69 -19.36
C ARG A 335 -22.00 4.45 -19.28
N ARG A 336 -22.37 3.24 -18.87
CA ARG A 336 -23.76 2.88 -18.57
C ARG A 336 -24.00 2.92 -17.07
N SER A 337 -25.26 3.04 -16.68
CA SER A 337 -25.62 3.10 -15.27
C SER A 337 -25.34 1.76 -14.57
N LEU A 338 -24.77 1.84 -13.37
CA LEU A 338 -24.46 0.65 -12.56
C LEU A 338 -25.70 0.15 -11.83
N SER A 339 -26.69 0.99 -11.56
CA SER A 339 -27.95 0.60 -10.93
C SER A 339 -28.87 -0.17 -11.88
N GLU A 340 -28.97 0.26 -13.14
CA GLU A 340 -29.87 -0.32 -14.15
C GLU A 340 -29.39 -1.66 -14.72
N ASP A 341 -28.08 -1.86 -14.88
CA ASP A 341 -27.53 -3.09 -15.44
C ASP A 341 -27.68 -4.27 -14.44
N LYS A 342 -27.88 -5.48 -14.98
CA LYS A 342 -28.06 -6.69 -14.16
C LYS A 342 -26.72 -7.21 -13.64
N ILE A 343 -26.71 -7.62 -12.38
CA ILE A 343 -25.60 -8.38 -11.77
C ILE A 343 -25.71 -9.84 -12.24
N ASN A 344 -24.57 -10.44 -12.59
CA ASN A 344 -24.54 -11.81 -13.07
C ASN A 344 -24.77 -12.81 -11.92
N SER A 345 -25.99 -13.32 -11.80
CA SER A 345 -26.39 -14.26 -10.75
C SER A 345 -25.66 -15.61 -10.79
N LYS A 346 -25.01 -15.96 -11.91
CA LYS A 346 -24.15 -17.16 -11.99
C LYS A 346 -22.85 -16.99 -11.20
N ILE A 347 -22.43 -15.74 -10.95
CA ILE A 347 -21.23 -15.41 -10.20
C ILE A 347 -21.60 -15.05 -8.76
N ALA A 348 -22.51 -14.11 -8.56
CA ALA A 348 -23.01 -13.70 -7.25
C ALA A 348 -24.49 -14.06 -7.11
N ASP A 349 -24.78 -15.15 -6.39
CA ASP A 349 -26.10 -15.76 -6.25
C ASP A 349 -26.79 -15.44 -4.93
N ARG A 350 -26.09 -14.77 -3.99
CA ARG A 350 -26.61 -14.44 -2.66
C ARG A 350 -27.01 -12.97 -2.54
N TYR A 351 -28.04 -12.69 -1.76
CA TYR A 351 -28.63 -11.35 -1.63
C TYR A 351 -27.61 -10.32 -1.13
N TYR A 352 -26.82 -10.66 -0.10
CA TYR A 352 -25.83 -9.75 0.48
C TYR A 352 -24.68 -9.43 -0.48
N GLN A 353 -24.33 -10.35 -1.39
CA GLN A 353 -23.34 -10.10 -2.43
C GLN A 353 -23.88 -9.08 -3.43
N THR A 354 -25.15 -9.22 -3.80
CA THR A 354 -25.86 -8.27 -4.68
C THR A 354 -25.95 -6.91 -4.00
N ARG A 355 -26.35 -6.87 -2.72
CA ARG A 355 -26.40 -5.65 -1.90
C ARG A 355 -25.05 -4.93 -1.87
N ALA A 356 -23.97 -5.64 -1.55
CA ALA A 356 -22.62 -5.07 -1.51
C ALA A 356 -22.18 -4.51 -2.87
N ILE A 357 -22.44 -5.23 -3.98
CA ILE A 357 -22.11 -4.76 -5.33
C ILE A 357 -22.91 -3.50 -5.68
N ARG A 358 -24.20 -3.44 -5.32
CA ARG A 358 -25.05 -2.26 -5.54
C ARG A 358 -24.58 -1.06 -4.73
N ARG A 359 -24.24 -1.23 -3.44
CA ARG A 359 -23.70 -0.17 -2.59
C ARG A 359 -22.39 0.42 -3.12
N ILE A 360 -21.48 -0.43 -3.64
CA ILE A 360 -20.27 0.05 -4.32
C ILE A 360 -20.64 0.82 -5.59
N GLY A 361 -21.60 0.31 -6.38
CA GLY A 361 -22.10 0.98 -7.58
C GLY A 361 -22.67 2.36 -7.28
N GLU A 362 -23.50 2.49 -6.24
CA GLU A 362 -24.07 3.75 -5.76
C GLU A 362 -22.98 4.74 -5.33
N SER A 363 -22.03 4.30 -4.52
CA SER A 363 -20.90 5.12 -4.07
C SER A 363 -20.08 5.66 -5.26
N PHE A 364 -19.83 4.84 -6.28
CA PHE A 364 -19.08 5.26 -7.47
C PHE A 364 -19.89 6.14 -8.44
N GLU A 365 -21.20 5.91 -8.55
CA GLU A 365 -22.11 6.56 -9.51
C GLU A 365 -22.77 7.82 -9.00
N HIS A 366 -23.39 7.76 -7.83
CA HIS A 366 -24.15 8.87 -7.27
C HIS A 366 -23.27 9.74 -6.38
N ASP A 367 -22.52 9.13 -5.47
CA ASP A 367 -21.71 9.88 -4.50
C ASP A 367 -20.41 10.40 -5.10
N ASN A 368 -20.00 9.85 -6.26
CA ASN A 368 -18.71 10.11 -6.91
C ASN A 368 -17.51 9.84 -6.01
N ASP A 369 -17.68 8.92 -5.08
CA ASP A 369 -16.56 8.36 -4.34
C ASP A 369 -15.70 7.51 -5.27
N ARG A 370 -14.44 7.36 -4.88
CA ARG A 370 -13.48 6.52 -5.59
C ARG A 370 -13.03 5.33 -4.76
N LYS A 371 -13.53 5.17 -3.54
CA LYS A 371 -13.04 4.21 -2.57
C LYS A 371 -14.21 3.55 -1.86
N ALA A 372 -14.14 2.24 -1.68
CA ALA A 372 -15.14 1.46 -0.95
C ALA A 372 -14.48 0.38 -0.10
N LEU A 373 -15.05 0.11 1.07
CA LEU A 373 -14.60 -0.94 1.99
C LEU A 373 -15.76 -1.90 2.27
N VAL A 374 -15.56 -3.18 1.95
CA VAL A 374 -16.53 -4.23 2.23
C VAL A 374 -15.99 -5.17 3.30
N VAL A 375 -16.78 -5.34 4.36
CA VAL A 375 -16.52 -6.31 5.41
C VAL A 375 -17.35 -7.55 5.14
N MET A 376 -16.72 -8.70 4.91
CA MET A 376 -17.43 -9.96 4.71
C MET A 376 -16.77 -11.08 5.47
N ALA A 377 -17.57 -11.88 6.18
CA ALA A 377 -17.10 -13.06 6.88
C ALA A 377 -16.26 -13.99 5.98
N THR A 378 -15.27 -14.64 6.58
CA THR A 378 -14.48 -15.67 5.88
C THR A 378 -15.42 -16.80 5.42
N GLY A 379 -15.38 -17.12 4.13
CA GLY A 379 -16.27 -18.12 3.52
C GLY A 379 -17.57 -17.54 2.92
N ALA A 380 -17.91 -16.28 3.16
CA ALA A 380 -19.11 -15.65 2.60
C ALA A 380 -19.01 -15.31 1.09
N GLY A 381 -17.88 -15.62 0.44
CA GLY A 381 -17.71 -15.46 -1.00
C GLY A 381 -17.12 -14.12 -1.47
N LYS A 382 -16.25 -13.48 -0.67
CA LYS A 382 -15.50 -12.25 -1.02
C LYS A 382 -15.01 -12.20 -2.46
N THR A 383 -14.28 -13.23 -2.88
CA THR A 383 -13.71 -13.32 -4.24
C THR A 383 -14.80 -13.36 -5.31
N ARG A 384 -15.92 -14.07 -5.09
CA ARG A 384 -17.03 -14.12 -6.05
C ARG A 384 -17.75 -12.78 -6.16
N THR A 385 -18.00 -12.11 -5.04
CA THR A 385 -18.58 -10.75 -4.99
C THR A 385 -17.76 -9.79 -5.84
N VAL A 386 -16.44 -9.80 -5.69
CA VAL A 386 -15.56 -8.91 -6.46
C VAL A 386 -15.46 -9.30 -7.93
N ILE A 387 -15.45 -10.58 -8.28
CA ILE A 387 -15.49 -10.96 -9.70
C ILE A 387 -16.78 -10.48 -10.37
N ALA A 388 -17.93 -10.58 -9.67
CA ALA A 388 -19.21 -10.06 -10.17
C ALA A 388 -19.22 -8.53 -10.26
N LEU A 389 -18.61 -7.83 -9.31
CA LEU A 389 -18.38 -6.38 -9.39
C LEU A 389 -17.53 -6.01 -10.61
N CYS A 390 -16.41 -6.70 -10.82
CA CYS A 390 -15.54 -6.48 -11.98
C CYS A 390 -16.30 -6.69 -13.30
N ASP A 391 -17.08 -7.77 -13.40
CA ASP A 391 -17.94 -8.02 -14.57
C ASP A 391 -18.90 -6.85 -14.84
N LEU A 392 -19.62 -6.39 -13.80
CA LEU A 392 -20.55 -5.26 -13.92
C LEU A 392 -19.81 -3.98 -14.37
N LEU A 393 -18.75 -3.60 -13.66
CA LEU A 393 -17.98 -2.39 -13.97
C LEU A 393 -17.35 -2.45 -15.38
N MET A 394 -16.90 -3.61 -15.83
CA MET A 394 -16.37 -3.79 -17.19
C MET A 394 -17.46 -3.67 -18.25
N ARG A 395 -18.61 -4.34 -18.06
CA ARG A 395 -19.73 -4.25 -19.01
C ARG A 395 -20.31 -2.85 -19.10
N CYS A 396 -20.35 -2.11 -17.99
CA CYS A 396 -20.84 -0.73 -17.95
C CYS A 396 -19.78 0.30 -18.40
N ASN A 397 -18.60 -0.16 -18.85
CA ASN A 397 -17.47 0.66 -19.29
C ASN A 397 -16.88 1.60 -18.22
N TRP A 398 -17.03 1.25 -16.95
CA TRP A 398 -16.43 1.96 -15.84
C TRP A 398 -14.96 1.62 -15.64
N VAL A 399 -14.64 0.34 -15.86
CA VAL A 399 -13.33 -0.27 -15.64
C VAL A 399 -12.95 -1.08 -16.87
N LYS A 400 -11.69 -1.00 -17.29
CA LYS A 400 -11.10 -1.79 -18.38
C LYS A 400 -10.00 -2.68 -17.83
N ARG A 401 -9.18 -2.16 -16.91
CA ARG A 401 -8.06 -2.88 -16.29
C ARG A 401 -8.19 -2.92 -14.77
N VAL A 402 -8.07 -4.12 -14.21
CA VAL A 402 -8.21 -4.41 -12.77
C VAL A 402 -6.90 -4.97 -12.24
N LEU A 403 -6.49 -4.51 -11.06
CA LEU A 403 -5.43 -5.11 -10.27
C LEU A 403 -5.99 -5.70 -8.97
N PHE A 404 -5.83 -7.00 -8.77
CA PHE A 404 -6.14 -7.69 -7.53
C PHE A 404 -4.86 -7.97 -6.74
N LEU A 405 -4.77 -7.44 -5.52
CA LEU A 405 -3.61 -7.60 -4.64
C LEU A 405 -3.94 -8.53 -3.48
N ALA A 406 -3.05 -9.51 -3.26
CA ALA A 406 -3.10 -10.42 -2.13
C ALA A 406 -1.72 -10.53 -1.44
N ASP A 407 -1.70 -10.98 -0.18
CA ASP A 407 -0.47 -11.03 0.60
C ASP A 407 0.48 -12.16 0.16
N ARG A 408 -0.06 -13.28 -0.31
CA ARG A 408 0.69 -14.53 -0.55
C ARG A 408 0.47 -15.10 -1.94
N VAL A 409 1.47 -15.82 -2.46
CA VAL A 409 1.41 -16.46 -3.78
C VAL A 409 0.27 -17.48 -3.89
N ALA A 410 -0.01 -18.24 -2.83
CA ALA A 410 -1.13 -19.19 -2.82
C ALA A 410 -2.50 -18.49 -3.01
N LEU A 411 -2.69 -17.33 -2.37
CA LEU A 411 -3.89 -16.50 -2.53
C LEU A 411 -4.01 -15.94 -3.95
N VAL A 412 -2.88 -15.48 -4.51
CA VAL A 412 -2.82 -15.02 -5.92
C VAL A 412 -3.26 -16.15 -6.86
N ASN A 413 -2.71 -17.35 -6.70
CA ASN A 413 -3.07 -18.50 -7.54
C ASN A 413 -4.58 -18.83 -7.44
N GLN A 414 -5.13 -18.80 -6.23
CA GLN A 414 -6.56 -19.05 -6.01
C GLN A 414 -7.43 -17.97 -6.67
N ALA A 415 -7.10 -16.70 -6.49
CA ALA A 415 -7.82 -15.59 -7.10
C ALA A 415 -7.77 -15.67 -8.63
N VAL A 416 -6.59 -15.92 -9.22
CA VAL A 416 -6.42 -16.10 -10.68
C VAL A 416 -7.31 -17.23 -11.19
N ASN A 417 -7.33 -18.38 -10.52
CA ASN A 417 -8.17 -19.52 -10.90
C ASN A 417 -9.66 -19.18 -10.80
N ALA A 418 -10.07 -18.43 -9.78
CA ALA A 418 -11.45 -17.96 -9.64
C ALA A 418 -11.84 -17.00 -10.77
N PHE A 419 -10.98 -16.05 -11.13
CA PHE A 419 -11.20 -15.17 -12.28
C PHE A 419 -11.25 -15.95 -13.59
N LYS A 420 -10.36 -16.94 -13.81
CA LYS A 420 -10.39 -17.79 -15.01
C LYS A 420 -11.68 -18.60 -15.12
N ARG A 421 -12.24 -19.03 -13.99
CA ARG A 421 -13.50 -19.80 -13.94
C ARG A 421 -14.74 -18.93 -14.19
N HIS A 422 -14.79 -17.74 -13.60
CA HIS A 422 -16.01 -16.92 -13.55
C HIS A 422 -16.01 -15.75 -14.54
N LEU A 423 -14.84 -15.29 -14.98
CA LEU A 423 -14.67 -14.18 -15.93
C LEU A 423 -13.52 -14.45 -16.93
N PRO A 424 -13.58 -15.54 -17.72
CA PRO A 424 -12.50 -15.94 -18.63
C PRO A 424 -12.17 -14.88 -19.70
N ASP A 425 -13.17 -14.13 -20.16
CA ASP A 425 -13.02 -13.10 -21.21
C ASP A 425 -12.15 -11.91 -20.77
N SER A 426 -11.86 -11.80 -19.46
CA SER A 426 -10.95 -10.79 -18.92
C SER A 426 -9.46 -11.14 -19.06
N ALA A 427 -9.14 -12.32 -19.58
CA ALA A 427 -7.77 -12.85 -19.69
C ALA A 427 -6.95 -12.64 -18.40
N PRO A 428 -7.29 -13.32 -17.29
CA PRO A 428 -6.62 -13.09 -16.00
C PRO A 428 -5.14 -13.50 -16.02
N VAL A 429 -4.27 -12.57 -15.65
CA VAL A 429 -2.80 -12.71 -15.63
C VAL A 429 -2.29 -12.84 -14.20
N ASN A 430 -1.42 -13.82 -13.96
CA ASN A 430 -0.72 -13.97 -12.69
C ASN A 430 0.67 -13.31 -12.78
N LEU A 431 0.84 -12.12 -12.22
CA LEU A 431 2.11 -11.37 -12.32
C LEU A 431 3.27 -12.00 -11.54
N VAL A 432 3.03 -13.03 -10.72
CA VAL A 432 4.10 -13.77 -10.05
C VAL A 432 4.79 -14.73 -11.03
N THR A 433 4.02 -15.38 -11.91
CA THR A 433 4.51 -16.41 -12.85
C THR A 433 4.65 -15.90 -14.29
N GLU A 434 3.75 -15.02 -14.72
CA GLU A 434 3.58 -14.54 -16.09
C GLU A 434 3.87 -13.04 -16.14
N LYS A 435 5.10 -12.65 -15.79
CA LYS A 435 5.45 -11.24 -15.61
C LYS A 435 5.10 -10.42 -16.84
N ASP A 436 5.56 -10.79 -18.03
CA ASP A 436 5.45 -9.95 -19.25
C ASP A 436 4.13 -10.12 -20.03
N THR A 437 3.12 -10.77 -19.46
CA THR A 437 1.84 -11.02 -20.15
C THR A 437 0.86 -9.87 -19.94
N ASP A 438 0.08 -9.55 -20.98
CA ASP A 438 -0.99 -8.54 -20.93
C ASP A 438 -2.38 -9.18 -20.82
N GLY A 439 -3.28 -8.51 -20.09
CA GLY A 439 -4.66 -8.92 -19.87
C GLY A 439 -5.53 -7.76 -19.39
N ARG A 440 -6.77 -8.04 -18.97
CA ARG A 440 -7.66 -7.04 -18.33
C ARG A 440 -7.71 -7.17 -16.82
N VAL A 441 -7.47 -8.37 -16.28
CA VAL A 441 -7.37 -8.60 -14.83
C VAL A 441 -5.96 -9.08 -14.52
N PHE A 442 -5.28 -8.37 -13.64
CA PHE A 442 -3.95 -8.70 -13.16
C PHE A 442 -4.05 -9.07 -11.69
N VAL A 443 -3.42 -10.16 -11.30
CA VAL A 443 -3.37 -10.61 -9.90
C VAL A 443 -1.92 -10.69 -9.48
N SER A 444 -1.60 -10.08 -8.34
CA SER A 444 -0.21 -9.97 -7.87
C SER A 444 -0.10 -10.00 -6.36
N THR A 445 1.11 -10.28 -5.88
CA THR A 445 1.46 -9.99 -4.48
C THR A 445 1.92 -8.55 -4.33
N TYR A 446 1.78 -7.98 -3.13
CA TYR A 446 2.25 -6.61 -2.88
C TYR A 446 3.75 -6.40 -3.22
N PRO A 447 4.69 -7.28 -2.80
CA PRO A 447 6.10 -7.13 -3.17
C PRO A 447 6.37 -7.24 -4.67
N THR A 448 5.67 -8.14 -5.37
CA THR A 448 5.81 -8.29 -6.82
C THR A 448 5.36 -7.03 -7.54
N MET A 449 4.23 -6.44 -7.12
CA MET A 449 3.72 -5.22 -7.74
C MET A 449 4.67 -4.01 -7.55
N MET A 450 5.26 -3.83 -6.35
CA MET A 450 6.22 -2.72 -6.16
C MET A 450 7.40 -2.78 -7.12
N LYS A 451 7.96 -3.98 -7.34
CA LYS A 451 9.05 -4.17 -8.32
C LYS A 451 8.59 -3.85 -9.75
N GLN A 452 7.38 -4.25 -10.11
CA GLN A 452 6.84 -4.03 -11.45
C GLN A 452 6.49 -2.56 -11.75
N ILE A 453 6.16 -1.76 -10.73
CA ILE A 453 5.98 -0.30 -10.87
C ILE A 453 7.31 0.40 -11.20
N GLU A 454 8.41 -0.14 -10.69
CA GLU A 454 9.77 0.40 -10.90
C GLU A 454 10.36 0.02 -12.26
N GLU A 455 9.85 -1.03 -12.92
CA GLU A 455 10.35 -1.48 -14.22
C GLU A 455 10.10 -0.45 -15.34
N MET A 456 11.18 -0.07 -16.04
CA MET A 456 11.16 0.84 -17.19
C MET A 456 11.72 0.16 -18.44
N ASN A 457 10.99 0.25 -19.54
CA ASN A 457 11.40 -0.25 -20.85
C ASN A 457 11.54 0.94 -21.81
N ASN A 458 12.73 1.15 -22.38
CA ASN A 458 13.04 2.28 -23.27
C ASN A 458 12.64 3.65 -22.70
N GLY A 459 12.75 3.83 -21.39
CA GLY A 459 12.38 5.07 -20.69
C GLY A 459 10.89 5.23 -20.42
N GLN A 460 10.05 4.23 -20.75
CA GLN A 460 8.62 4.23 -20.44
C GLN A 460 8.30 3.24 -19.32
N ARG A 461 7.37 3.61 -18.44
CA ARG A 461 6.89 2.68 -17.39
C ARG A 461 5.89 1.71 -17.98
N ARG A 462 5.99 0.43 -17.60
CA ARG A 462 5.00 -0.57 -18.02
C ARG A 462 3.62 -0.25 -17.46
N PHE A 463 3.53 -0.17 -16.14
CA PHE A 463 2.34 0.23 -15.40
C PHE A 463 2.47 1.69 -14.99
N GLY A 464 1.90 2.61 -15.78
CA GLY A 464 1.82 4.03 -15.42
C GLY A 464 0.75 4.30 -14.35
N SER A 465 0.70 5.54 -13.84
CA SER A 465 -0.27 5.94 -12.80
C SER A 465 -1.73 5.74 -13.20
N GLY A 466 -2.07 5.92 -14.48
CA GLY A 466 -3.41 5.70 -15.05
C GLY A 466 -3.66 4.28 -15.59
N HIS A 467 -2.78 3.31 -15.31
CA HIS A 467 -2.88 1.99 -15.93
C HIS A 467 -4.09 1.19 -15.42
N PHE A 468 -4.25 1.06 -14.10
CA PHE A 468 -5.37 0.33 -13.52
C PHE A 468 -6.54 1.29 -13.27
N ASP A 469 -7.73 0.90 -13.70
CA ASP A 469 -8.95 1.66 -13.39
C ASP A 469 -9.51 1.26 -12.02
N LEU A 470 -9.25 0.03 -11.58
CA LEU A 470 -9.69 -0.51 -10.29
C LEU A 470 -8.55 -1.30 -9.64
N VAL A 471 -8.29 -1.03 -8.37
CA VAL A 471 -7.42 -1.80 -7.50
C VAL A 471 -8.26 -2.44 -6.39
N ILE A 472 -8.16 -3.76 -6.25
CA ILE A 472 -8.79 -4.54 -5.18
C ILE A 472 -7.72 -4.96 -4.19
N ILE A 473 -7.99 -4.72 -2.91
CA ILE A 473 -7.13 -5.09 -1.78
C ILE A 473 -7.80 -6.23 -1.03
N ASP A 474 -7.23 -7.43 -1.11
CA ASP A 474 -7.66 -8.53 -0.24
C ASP A 474 -6.99 -8.43 1.13
N GLU A 475 -7.75 -8.76 2.17
CA GLU A 475 -7.38 -8.57 3.59
C GLU A 475 -6.92 -7.13 3.89
N ALA A 476 -7.79 -6.16 3.57
CA ALA A 476 -7.63 -4.73 3.83
C ALA A 476 -7.58 -4.42 5.34
N HIS A 477 -6.42 -4.60 5.99
CA HIS A 477 -6.16 -4.27 7.40
C HIS A 477 -4.76 -3.61 7.60
N ARG A 478 -4.51 -3.04 8.78
CA ARG A 478 -3.39 -2.10 9.08
C ARG A 478 -2.01 -2.54 8.59
N SER A 479 -1.67 -3.82 8.74
CA SER A 479 -0.34 -4.36 8.42
C SER A 479 0.01 -4.19 6.93
N VAL A 480 -0.96 -4.39 6.06
CA VAL A 480 -0.87 -4.18 4.61
C VAL A 480 -0.69 -2.70 4.32
N PHE A 481 -1.42 -1.83 5.01
CA PHE A 481 -1.42 -0.40 4.73
C PHE A 481 -0.11 0.30 5.06
N LYS A 482 0.47 0.13 6.25
CA LYS A 482 1.71 0.85 6.59
C LYS A 482 2.85 0.55 5.61
N LYS A 483 2.92 -0.68 5.11
CA LYS A 483 4.01 -1.12 4.22
C LYS A 483 3.75 -0.84 2.74
N TYR A 484 2.50 -0.94 2.29
CA TYR A 484 2.15 -0.93 0.86
C TYR A 484 1.26 0.24 0.42
N LYS A 485 0.97 1.21 1.29
CA LYS A 485 0.21 2.45 0.96
C LYS A 485 0.74 3.15 -0.29
N ALA A 486 2.05 3.09 -0.53
CA ALA A 486 2.67 3.70 -1.71
C ALA A 486 2.10 3.15 -3.04
N ILE A 487 1.68 1.88 -3.10
CA ILE A 487 1.05 1.29 -4.29
C ILE A 487 -0.29 1.97 -4.58
N PHE A 488 -1.11 2.15 -3.55
CA PHE A 488 -2.45 2.74 -3.70
C PHE A 488 -2.39 4.24 -4.02
N ASN A 489 -1.36 4.92 -3.52
CA ASN A 489 -1.08 6.32 -3.86
C ASN A 489 -0.46 6.49 -5.27
N TYR A 490 0.09 5.43 -5.86
CA TYR A 490 0.71 5.47 -7.19
C TYR A 490 -0.34 5.39 -8.30
N PHE A 491 -1.28 4.44 -8.18
CA PHE A 491 -2.33 4.22 -9.17
C PHE A 491 -3.54 5.12 -8.91
N ASP A 492 -3.84 6.00 -9.86
CA ASP A 492 -5.06 6.81 -9.84
C ASP A 492 -6.26 5.99 -10.33
N SER A 493 -6.83 5.22 -9.39
CA SER A 493 -7.83 4.18 -9.66
C SER A 493 -8.98 4.22 -8.66
N PHE A 494 -10.08 3.53 -8.97
CA PHE A 494 -11.04 3.13 -7.96
C PHE A 494 -10.38 2.14 -6.99
N LEU A 495 -10.71 2.21 -5.71
CA LEU A 495 -10.14 1.34 -4.67
C LEU A 495 -11.24 0.56 -3.96
N VAL A 496 -11.14 -0.77 -3.95
CA VAL A 496 -12.07 -1.64 -3.21
C VAL A 496 -11.30 -2.49 -2.22
N GLY A 497 -11.53 -2.26 -0.93
CA GLY A 497 -10.98 -3.07 0.15
C GLY A 497 -11.91 -4.19 0.56
N LEU A 498 -11.37 -5.40 0.72
CA LEU A 498 -12.10 -6.55 1.25
C LEU A 498 -11.45 -6.98 2.56
N THR A 499 -12.24 -7.14 3.61
CA THR A 499 -11.72 -7.67 4.88
C THR A 499 -12.72 -8.61 5.53
N ALA A 500 -12.21 -9.60 6.28
CA ALA A 500 -13.02 -10.43 7.15
C ALA A 500 -13.00 -9.98 8.61
N THR A 501 -12.17 -8.99 8.96
CA THR A 501 -12.12 -8.43 10.32
C THR A 501 -13.44 -7.71 10.62
N PRO A 502 -14.09 -7.97 11.77
CA PRO A 502 -15.33 -7.30 12.17
C PRO A 502 -15.20 -5.77 12.14
N LYS A 503 -16.27 -5.06 11.77
CA LYS A 503 -16.24 -3.60 11.55
C LYS A 503 -15.77 -2.80 12.78
N ASN A 504 -16.10 -3.26 13.99
CA ASN A 504 -15.70 -2.64 15.26
C ASN A 504 -14.22 -2.86 15.62
N GLU A 505 -13.56 -3.79 14.92
CA GLU A 505 -12.17 -4.18 15.13
C GLU A 505 -11.25 -3.68 14.01
N ILE A 506 -11.83 -3.14 12.93
CA ILE A 506 -11.08 -2.46 11.90
C ILE A 506 -10.54 -1.16 12.49
N GLU A 507 -9.22 -1.01 12.43
CA GLU A 507 -8.57 0.18 12.95
C GLU A 507 -9.00 1.46 12.22
N ARG A 508 -9.03 2.59 12.96
CA ARG A 508 -9.31 3.94 12.44
C ARG A 508 -8.49 4.30 11.19
N ASN A 509 -7.24 3.84 11.11
CA ASN A 509 -6.35 4.11 9.98
C ASN A 509 -6.82 3.45 8.67
N THR A 510 -7.45 2.27 8.76
CA THR A 510 -8.00 1.59 7.59
C THR A 510 -9.18 2.37 7.05
N TYR A 511 -10.13 2.78 7.91
CA TYR A 511 -11.26 3.63 7.50
C TYR A 511 -10.81 4.96 6.88
N SER A 512 -9.80 5.61 7.48
CA SER A 512 -9.23 6.84 6.93
C SER A 512 -8.61 6.69 5.53
N LEU A 513 -8.17 5.50 5.12
CA LEU A 513 -7.66 5.30 3.76
C LEU A 513 -8.80 5.34 2.74
N PHE A 514 -9.95 4.75 3.09
CA PHE A 514 -11.14 4.70 2.26
C PHE A 514 -12.01 5.94 2.38
N ASP A 515 -11.54 6.96 3.13
CA ASP A 515 -12.27 8.20 3.41
C ASP A 515 -13.62 7.95 4.13
N LEU A 516 -13.68 6.88 4.94
CA LEU A 516 -14.88 6.46 5.68
C LEU A 516 -14.78 6.79 7.17
N GLU A 517 -15.95 6.90 7.81
CA GLU A 517 -16.05 7.02 9.26
C GLU A 517 -15.69 5.69 9.97
N PRO A 518 -14.96 5.73 11.10
CA PRO A 518 -14.62 4.53 11.85
C PRO A 518 -15.86 3.73 12.26
N GLY A 519 -15.88 2.45 11.91
CA GLY A 519 -16.99 1.52 12.22
C GLY A 519 -18.09 1.49 11.15
N VAL A 520 -18.01 2.33 10.11
CA VAL A 520 -19.03 2.44 9.05
C VAL A 520 -18.40 2.07 7.69
N PRO A 521 -18.28 0.77 7.36
CA PRO A 521 -17.86 0.34 6.03
C PRO A 521 -18.97 0.59 5.00
N THR A 522 -18.62 0.55 3.70
CA THR A 522 -19.58 0.69 2.59
C THR A 522 -20.66 -0.41 2.63
N ASP A 523 -20.26 -1.64 2.99
CA ASP A 523 -21.19 -2.72 3.33
C ASP A 523 -20.52 -3.66 4.35
N ALA A 524 -21.32 -4.31 5.19
CA ALA A 524 -20.87 -5.31 6.14
C ALA A 524 -21.80 -6.53 6.15
N TYR A 525 -21.21 -7.71 6.05
CA TYR A 525 -21.86 -9.00 6.22
C TYR A 525 -21.00 -9.87 7.14
N GLN A 526 -21.36 -9.88 8.43
CA GLN A 526 -20.54 -10.47 9.47
C GLN A 526 -20.80 -11.97 9.63
N LEU A 527 -19.98 -12.63 10.45
CA LEU A 527 -20.01 -14.09 10.57
C LEU A 527 -21.28 -14.58 11.27
N GLU A 528 -21.80 -13.80 12.21
CA GLU A 528 -23.04 -14.06 12.94
C GLU A 528 -24.24 -14.06 11.99
N GLU A 529 -24.34 -13.04 11.13
CA GLU A 529 -25.38 -12.93 10.10
C GLU A 529 -25.27 -14.10 9.10
N ALA A 530 -24.05 -14.41 8.65
CA ALA A 530 -23.79 -15.50 7.72
C ALA A 530 -24.17 -16.89 8.24
N VAL A 531 -24.03 -17.13 9.54
CA VAL A 531 -24.49 -18.37 10.18
C VAL A 531 -26.01 -18.37 10.35
N LYS A 532 -26.60 -17.25 10.78
CA LYS A 532 -28.06 -17.11 10.94
C LYS A 532 -28.81 -17.36 9.63
N ASP A 533 -28.27 -16.88 8.52
CA ASP A 533 -28.86 -17.07 7.19
C ASP A 533 -28.61 -18.48 6.60
N GLY A 534 -27.84 -19.33 7.30
CA GLY A 534 -27.50 -20.68 6.85
C GLY A 534 -26.48 -20.73 5.71
N PHE A 535 -25.77 -19.63 5.44
CA PHE A 535 -24.72 -19.58 4.41
C PHE A 535 -23.35 -20.06 4.91
N LEU A 536 -23.18 -20.14 6.23
CA LEU A 536 -22.04 -20.71 6.94
C LEU A 536 -22.53 -21.59 8.10
N VAL A 537 -21.68 -22.51 8.56
CA VAL A 537 -21.97 -23.38 9.70
C VAL A 537 -21.34 -22.84 10.99
N PRO A 538 -22.00 -22.99 12.15
CA PRO A 538 -21.45 -22.58 13.44
C PRO A 538 -20.32 -23.51 13.92
N PRO A 539 -19.37 -22.99 14.73
CA PRO A 539 -18.45 -23.82 15.50
C PRO A 539 -19.15 -24.48 16.70
N LYS A 540 -18.71 -25.68 17.06
CA LYS A 540 -18.83 -26.21 18.42
C LYS A 540 -17.49 -26.06 19.12
N ALA A 541 -17.39 -25.04 19.96
CA ALA A 541 -16.15 -24.68 20.63
C ALA A 541 -16.00 -25.44 21.96
N VAL A 542 -14.94 -26.24 22.05
CA VAL A 542 -14.64 -27.12 23.19
C VAL A 542 -13.30 -26.71 23.77
N SER A 543 -13.32 -26.23 25.01
CA SER A 543 -12.10 -25.98 25.78
C SER A 543 -11.65 -27.25 26.48
N VAL A 544 -10.39 -27.62 26.31
CA VAL A 544 -9.77 -28.81 26.89
C VAL A 544 -8.52 -28.37 27.67
N PRO A 545 -8.65 -28.12 28.98
CA PRO A 545 -7.55 -27.58 29.78
C PRO A 545 -6.41 -28.60 29.94
N LEU A 546 -5.19 -28.20 29.58
CA LEU A 546 -3.95 -28.92 29.91
C LEU A 546 -3.19 -28.17 31.01
N LYS A 547 -2.73 -28.90 32.03
CA LYS A 547 -2.03 -28.30 33.19
C LYS A 547 -0.77 -27.57 32.75
N PHE A 548 0.13 -28.21 32.01
CA PHE A 548 1.40 -27.59 31.61
C PHE A 548 1.22 -26.37 30.69
N GLN A 549 0.24 -26.40 29.79
CA GLN A 549 -0.02 -25.26 28.89
C GLN A 549 -0.58 -24.03 29.61
N ARG A 550 -1.27 -24.22 30.75
CA ARG A 550 -1.90 -23.13 31.51
C ARG A 550 -1.03 -22.63 32.66
N GLN A 551 -0.31 -23.52 33.34
CA GLN A 551 0.38 -23.22 34.59
C GLN A 551 1.91 -23.29 34.50
N GLY A 552 2.45 -23.92 33.45
CA GLY A 552 3.85 -24.29 33.38
C GLY A 552 4.14 -25.60 34.10
N ILE A 553 5.42 -25.91 34.32
CA ILE A 553 5.87 -27.12 35.00
C ILE A 553 6.67 -26.69 36.24
N ASN A 554 6.25 -27.12 37.43
CA ASN A 554 7.00 -26.93 38.67
C ASN A 554 7.68 -28.25 39.04
N TYR A 555 8.94 -28.20 39.46
CA TYR A 555 9.67 -29.40 39.89
C TYR A 555 8.98 -30.13 41.05
N ASP A 556 8.45 -29.39 42.03
CA ASP A 556 7.79 -29.98 43.21
C ASP A 556 6.54 -30.80 42.88
N ASP A 557 5.87 -30.48 41.77
CA ASP A 557 4.63 -31.12 41.32
C ASP A 557 4.89 -32.38 40.46
N LEU A 558 6.15 -32.68 40.13
CA LEU A 558 6.55 -33.85 39.34
C LEU A 558 6.66 -35.12 40.20
N SER A 559 6.42 -36.27 39.57
CA SER A 559 6.68 -37.58 40.19
C SER A 559 8.17 -37.79 40.47
N ASP A 560 8.53 -38.73 41.34
CA ASP A 560 9.94 -39.01 41.64
C ASP A 560 10.72 -39.45 40.38
N GLU A 561 10.08 -40.20 39.48
CA GLU A 561 10.66 -40.61 38.18
C GLU A 561 10.84 -39.40 37.24
N ASP A 562 9.87 -38.49 37.20
CA ASP A 562 9.95 -37.26 36.39
C ASP A 562 10.98 -36.28 36.94
N LYS A 563 11.20 -36.24 38.26
CA LYS A 563 12.25 -35.45 38.91
C LYS A 563 13.64 -35.96 38.53
N GLU A 564 13.85 -37.27 38.53
CA GLU A 564 15.10 -37.87 38.03
C GLU A 564 15.32 -37.51 36.54
N GLN A 565 14.26 -37.56 35.71
CA GLN A 565 14.35 -37.09 34.33
C GLN A 565 14.68 -35.59 34.27
N TRP A 566 14.01 -34.73 35.03
CA TRP A 566 14.24 -33.28 35.10
C TRP A 566 15.69 -32.92 35.46
N GLU A 567 16.28 -33.64 36.41
CA GLU A 567 17.67 -33.47 36.83
C GLU A 567 18.67 -33.96 35.79
N SER A 568 18.28 -34.94 34.96
CA SER A 568 19.11 -35.48 33.89
C SER A 568 19.11 -34.64 32.60
N LEU A 569 18.21 -33.65 32.49
CA LEU A 569 18.10 -32.80 31.31
C LEU A 569 19.29 -31.84 31.19
N ASP A 570 19.79 -31.67 29.96
CA ASP A 570 20.80 -30.67 29.62
C ASP A 570 20.15 -29.28 29.49
N TRP A 571 19.96 -28.59 30.62
CA TRP A 571 19.32 -27.26 30.68
C TRP A 571 20.10 -26.14 29.95
N GLY A 572 21.36 -26.42 29.60
CA GLY A 572 22.18 -25.60 28.70
C GLY A 572 22.74 -24.31 29.31
N ASP A 573 22.64 -24.13 30.63
CA ASP A 573 23.18 -22.97 31.33
C ASP A 573 24.62 -23.29 31.82
N GLU A 574 25.60 -22.41 31.53
CA GLU A 574 27.03 -22.63 31.82
C GLU A 574 27.35 -22.75 33.32
N ASP A 575 26.44 -22.32 34.19
CA ASP A 575 26.55 -22.38 35.65
C ASP A 575 25.98 -23.67 36.28
N GLY A 576 25.35 -24.55 35.50
CA GLY A 576 24.83 -25.85 35.98
C GLY A 576 23.61 -25.77 36.92
N GLU A 577 22.92 -24.63 36.99
CA GLU A 577 21.69 -24.48 37.78
C GLU A 577 20.49 -25.14 37.08
N ILE A 578 19.85 -26.08 37.77
CA ILE A 578 18.62 -26.72 37.33
C ILE A 578 17.44 -25.83 37.75
N PRO A 579 16.59 -25.36 36.82
CA PRO A 579 15.47 -24.49 37.18
C PRO A 579 14.43 -25.22 38.03
N GLU A 580 13.90 -24.55 39.06
CA GLU A 580 12.81 -25.09 39.90
C GLU A 580 11.43 -25.03 39.19
N ARG A 581 11.30 -24.16 38.18
CA ARG A 581 10.05 -23.94 37.43
C ARG A 581 10.31 -23.55 35.99
N VAL A 582 9.46 -24.06 35.09
CA VAL A 582 9.34 -23.59 33.71
C VAL A 582 7.99 -22.94 33.48
N GLU A 583 8.00 -21.69 33.03
CA GLU A 583 6.78 -20.92 32.72
C GLU A 583 6.00 -21.50 31.55
N ALA A 584 4.66 -21.34 31.55
CA ALA A 584 3.78 -21.83 30.48
C ALA A 584 4.17 -21.35 29.08
N GLU A 585 4.76 -20.15 28.97
CA GLU A 585 5.21 -19.61 27.68
C GLU A 585 6.38 -20.38 27.04
N ALA A 586 7.16 -21.10 27.84
CA ALA A 586 8.26 -21.95 27.38
C ALA A 586 7.77 -23.28 26.80
N VAL A 587 6.65 -23.80 27.31
CA VAL A 587 6.01 -25.03 26.82
C VAL A 587 5.58 -24.83 25.37
N ASN A 588 5.85 -25.83 24.52
CA ASN A 588 5.68 -25.81 23.07
C ASN A 588 6.51 -24.73 22.33
N LYS A 589 7.38 -23.98 23.03
CA LYS A 589 8.31 -23.00 22.43
C LYS A 589 9.69 -23.62 22.26
N TRP A 590 10.26 -24.10 23.35
CA TRP A 590 11.56 -24.78 23.40
C TRP A 590 11.56 -26.00 24.30
N LEU A 591 10.56 -26.15 25.18
CA LEU A 591 10.29 -27.40 25.91
C LEU A 591 9.09 -28.10 25.28
N PHE A 592 9.26 -29.35 24.86
CA PHE A 592 8.24 -30.17 24.23
C PHE A 592 8.00 -31.43 25.07
N ASN A 593 6.78 -31.58 25.59
CA ASN A 593 6.42 -32.73 26.42
C ASN A 593 5.68 -33.78 25.59
N LYS A 594 6.17 -35.01 25.61
CA LYS A 594 5.65 -36.16 24.85
C LYS A 594 4.22 -36.50 25.25
N ASP A 595 3.98 -36.71 26.54
CA ASP A 595 2.67 -37.11 27.06
C ASP A 595 1.58 -36.05 26.77
N THR A 596 1.91 -34.76 26.88
CA THR A 596 1.00 -33.66 26.47
C THR A 596 0.57 -33.78 25.01
N VAL A 597 1.51 -33.97 24.09
CA VAL A 597 1.22 -34.08 22.65
C VAL A 597 0.43 -35.36 22.36
N ASP A 598 0.80 -36.47 22.98
CA ASP A 598 0.13 -37.76 22.81
C ASP A 598 -1.33 -37.69 23.28
N LYS A 599 -1.60 -37.07 24.44
CA LYS A 599 -2.96 -36.85 24.98
C LYS A 599 -3.81 -35.99 24.05
N VAL A 600 -3.26 -34.90 23.50
CA VAL A 600 -3.94 -34.05 22.51
C VAL A 600 -4.31 -34.84 21.25
N LEU A 601 -3.37 -35.62 20.72
CA LEU A 601 -3.59 -36.43 19.51
C LEU A 601 -4.59 -37.57 19.75
N ALA A 602 -4.54 -38.22 20.91
CA ALA A 602 -5.49 -39.26 21.31
C ALA A 602 -6.91 -38.68 21.42
N HIS A 603 -7.05 -37.57 22.16
CA HIS A 603 -8.33 -36.88 22.30
C HIS A 603 -8.90 -36.45 20.94
N LEU A 604 -8.08 -35.89 20.05
CA LEU A 604 -8.51 -35.53 18.69
C LEU A 604 -9.01 -36.74 17.89
N MET A 605 -8.29 -37.86 17.92
CA MET A 605 -8.65 -39.07 17.16
C MET A 605 -9.90 -39.76 17.70
N GLU A 606 -10.17 -39.62 19.00
CA GLU A 606 -11.36 -40.14 19.65
C GLU A 606 -12.59 -39.25 19.41
N ARG A 607 -12.46 -37.95 19.68
CA ARG A 607 -13.57 -36.99 19.77
C ARG A 607 -13.82 -36.18 18.50
N GLY A 608 -12.83 -36.08 17.61
CA GLY A 608 -12.96 -35.33 16.37
C GLY A 608 -14.02 -35.91 15.43
N LEU A 609 -14.65 -35.04 14.63
CA LEU A 609 -15.63 -35.46 13.62
C LEU A 609 -14.99 -36.40 12.60
N LYS A 610 -15.66 -37.53 12.36
CA LYS A 610 -15.25 -38.58 11.43
C LYS A 610 -16.14 -38.59 10.19
N VAL A 611 -15.57 -39.00 9.07
CA VAL A 611 -16.19 -39.18 7.76
C VAL A 611 -16.06 -40.64 7.32
N ALA A 612 -16.59 -40.98 6.14
CA ALA A 612 -16.56 -42.35 5.60
C ALA A 612 -17.21 -43.37 6.56
N GLY A 613 -18.45 -43.10 6.98
CA GLY A 613 -19.19 -43.98 7.90
C GLY A 613 -18.69 -43.98 9.36
N GLY A 614 -17.76 -43.08 9.70
CA GLY A 614 -17.17 -42.99 11.03
C GLY A 614 -15.78 -43.62 11.15
N ASP A 615 -15.27 -44.25 10.08
CA ASP A 615 -14.00 -44.99 10.11
C ASP A 615 -12.76 -44.09 10.01
N ARG A 616 -12.90 -42.86 9.49
CA ARG A 616 -11.78 -41.96 9.22
C ARG A 616 -12.02 -40.59 9.80
N LEU A 617 -11.01 -39.99 10.45
CA LEU A 617 -11.08 -38.60 10.88
C LEU A 617 -11.33 -37.68 9.66
N GLY A 618 -12.26 -36.73 9.80
CA GLY A 618 -12.46 -35.71 8.79
C GLY A 618 -11.26 -34.78 8.65
N LYS A 619 -11.26 -33.94 7.62
CA LYS A 619 -10.17 -33.00 7.37
C LYS A 619 -9.99 -32.08 8.58
N THR A 620 -8.75 -32.02 9.07
CA THR A 620 -8.40 -31.38 10.33
C THR A 620 -7.21 -30.45 10.14
N ILE A 621 -7.29 -29.25 10.70
CA ILE A 621 -6.16 -28.31 10.76
C ILE A 621 -5.71 -28.19 12.20
N LEU A 622 -4.42 -28.42 12.44
CA LEU A 622 -3.78 -28.31 13.75
C LEU A 622 -2.80 -27.15 13.74
N PHE A 623 -3.05 -26.13 14.57
CA PHE A 623 -2.26 -24.92 14.65
C PHE A 623 -1.16 -25.05 15.70
N ALA A 624 0.08 -25.26 15.24
CA ALA A 624 1.25 -25.41 16.09
C ALA A 624 1.95 -24.07 16.38
N LYS A 625 2.66 -24.00 17.50
CA LYS A 625 3.32 -22.78 18.00
C LYS A 625 4.53 -22.35 17.14
N ASN A 626 5.36 -23.29 16.70
CA ASN A 626 6.50 -23.03 15.83
C ASN A 626 6.86 -24.29 15.01
N GLN A 627 7.88 -24.20 14.16
CA GLN A 627 8.28 -25.30 13.28
C GLN A 627 8.66 -26.57 14.06
N ALA A 628 9.48 -26.44 15.10
CA ALA A 628 9.93 -27.59 15.89
C ALA A 628 8.75 -28.29 16.57
N HIS A 629 7.78 -27.51 17.08
CA HIS A 629 6.53 -28.06 17.61
C HIS A 629 5.75 -28.83 16.55
N ALA A 630 5.61 -28.28 15.34
CA ALA A 630 4.89 -28.94 14.25
C ALA A 630 5.53 -30.28 13.84
N GLU A 631 6.86 -30.30 13.72
CA GLU A 631 7.64 -31.52 13.45
C GLU A 631 7.47 -32.55 14.55
N TYR A 632 7.54 -32.11 15.82
CA TYR A 632 7.36 -32.97 16.97
C TYR A 632 5.96 -33.59 17.04
N ILE A 633 4.90 -32.81 16.77
CA ILE A 633 3.53 -33.33 16.68
C ILE A 633 3.42 -34.40 15.59
N ALA A 634 4.03 -34.19 14.42
CA ALA A 634 4.00 -35.16 13.33
C ALA A 634 4.78 -36.44 13.67
N GLU A 635 5.93 -36.31 14.34
CA GLU A 635 6.71 -37.44 14.86
C GLU A 635 5.88 -38.27 15.84
N ARG A 636 5.30 -37.62 16.86
CA ARG A 636 4.45 -38.27 17.86
C ARG A 636 3.23 -38.94 17.23
N PHE A 637 2.59 -38.29 16.26
CA PHE A 637 1.48 -38.90 15.53
C PHE A 637 1.89 -40.19 14.81
N ASN A 638 3.03 -40.18 14.11
CA ASN A 638 3.52 -41.36 13.39
C ASN A 638 3.96 -42.48 14.33
N ALA A 639 4.47 -42.14 15.52
CA ALA A 639 4.80 -43.10 16.56
C ALA A 639 3.54 -43.78 17.14
N ASN A 640 2.49 -43.01 17.39
CA ASN A 640 1.24 -43.51 17.99
C ASN A 640 0.35 -44.23 16.97
N TYR A 641 0.42 -43.87 15.69
CA TYR A 641 -0.41 -44.42 14.62
C TYR A 641 0.40 -44.89 13.38
N PRO A 642 1.30 -45.89 13.54
CA PRO A 642 2.20 -46.33 12.48
C PRO A 642 1.48 -46.97 11.27
N ASN A 643 0.23 -47.43 11.47
CA ASN A 643 -0.64 -47.97 10.43
C ASN A 643 -0.93 -46.98 9.30
N PHE A 644 -0.83 -45.67 9.56
CA PHE A 644 -1.03 -44.61 8.56
C PHE A 644 0.23 -44.27 7.75
N LYS A 645 1.36 -44.93 8.01
CA LYS A 645 2.58 -44.90 7.19
C LYS A 645 3.11 -43.49 6.89
N GLY A 646 2.90 -42.52 7.79
CA GLY A 646 3.41 -41.16 7.63
C GLY A 646 2.65 -40.27 6.64
N GLU A 647 1.52 -40.73 6.07
CA GLU A 647 0.77 -39.96 5.07
C GLU A 647 -0.39 -39.15 5.68
N PHE A 648 -0.97 -39.62 6.79
CA PHE A 648 -2.22 -39.09 7.33
C PHE A 648 -2.05 -37.72 8.01
N ALA A 649 -0.98 -37.52 8.76
CA ALA A 649 -0.62 -36.24 9.36
C ALA A 649 0.66 -35.69 8.71
N ARG A 650 0.59 -34.47 8.15
CA ARG A 650 1.74 -33.83 7.50
C ARG A 650 1.91 -32.39 7.96
N VAL A 651 3.16 -32.00 8.16
CA VAL A 651 3.56 -30.62 8.41
C VAL A 651 3.47 -29.83 7.10
N ILE A 652 2.77 -28.69 7.15
CA ILE A 652 2.60 -27.75 6.04
C ILE A 652 2.98 -26.36 6.54
N THR A 653 4.24 -25.98 6.30
CA THR A 653 4.84 -24.70 6.69
C THR A 653 5.69 -24.12 5.57
N PHE A 654 6.16 -22.89 5.73
CA PHE A 654 7.04 -22.22 4.75
C PHE A 654 8.39 -22.94 4.55
N LYS A 655 8.85 -23.74 5.52
CA LYS A 655 10.07 -24.55 5.40
C LYS A 655 9.84 -25.87 4.66
N THR A 656 8.58 -26.26 4.48
CA THR A 656 8.24 -27.52 3.83
C THR A 656 8.46 -27.39 2.33
N GLU A 657 9.42 -28.15 1.78
CA GLU A 657 9.59 -28.23 0.33
C GLU A 657 8.31 -28.76 -0.33
N TYR A 658 7.92 -28.13 -1.43
CA TYR A 658 6.69 -28.46 -2.18
C TYR A 658 5.39 -28.39 -1.34
N ALA A 659 5.32 -27.50 -0.34
CA ALA A 659 4.12 -27.31 0.50
C ALA A 659 2.81 -27.15 -0.29
N GLN A 660 2.84 -26.50 -1.47
CA GLN A 660 1.67 -26.34 -2.33
C GLN A 660 1.07 -27.70 -2.75
N SER A 661 1.90 -28.70 -3.04
CA SER A 661 1.42 -30.04 -3.40
C SER A 661 0.65 -30.72 -2.27
N LEU A 662 1.06 -30.50 -1.02
CA LEU A 662 0.38 -31.00 0.17
C LEU A 662 -0.95 -30.26 0.39
N ILE A 663 -0.98 -28.95 0.16
CA ILE A 663 -2.21 -28.14 0.23
C ILE A 663 -3.21 -28.59 -0.82
N ASP A 664 -2.76 -28.80 -2.07
CA ASP A 664 -3.61 -29.26 -3.16
C ASP A 664 -4.20 -30.64 -2.86
N ASN A 665 -3.38 -31.56 -2.33
CA ASN A 665 -3.87 -32.88 -1.90
C ASN A 665 -4.80 -32.80 -0.68
N PHE A 666 -4.49 -31.96 0.31
CA PHE A 666 -5.34 -31.75 1.48
C PHE A 666 -6.73 -31.23 1.10
N SER A 667 -6.80 -30.37 0.06
CA SER A 667 -8.04 -29.79 -0.46
C SER A 667 -8.93 -30.79 -1.21
N VAL A 668 -8.44 -31.99 -1.51
CA VAL A 668 -9.24 -33.06 -2.12
C VAL A 668 -9.81 -33.96 -1.04
N LYS A 669 -11.15 -34.09 -0.99
CA LYS A 669 -11.92 -34.86 0.01
C LYS A 669 -11.27 -36.19 0.42
N GLU A 670 -10.87 -37.01 -0.55
CA GLU A 670 -10.36 -38.37 -0.30
C GLU A 670 -8.84 -38.51 -0.17
N LYS A 671 -8.05 -37.51 -0.58
CA LYS A 671 -6.58 -37.64 -0.58
C LYS A 671 -5.99 -37.31 0.78
N ALA A 672 -4.89 -37.96 1.14
CA ALA A 672 -4.06 -37.58 2.29
C ALA A 672 -3.23 -36.30 1.96
N PRO A 673 -2.87 -35.47 2.95
CA PRO A 673 -3.09 -35.65 4.38
C PRO A 673 -4.54 -35.40 4.83
N HIS A 674 -4.90 -35.95 5.99
CA HIS A 674 -6.19 -35.71 6.68
C HIS A 674 -6.01 -34.79 7.88
N ILE A 675 -4.82 -34.76 8.47
CA ILE A 675 -4.38 -33.77 9.47
C ILE A 675 -3.29 -32.91 8.85
N ALA A 676 -3.57 -31.62 8.70
CA ALA A 676 -2.59 -30.63 8.27
C ALA A 676 -2.07 -29.86 9.49
N ILE A 677 -0.81 -30.07 9.85
CA ILE A 677 -0.14 -29.40 10.97
C ILE A 677 0.52 -28.13 10.42
N SER A 678 0.11 -26.96 10.89
CA SER A 678 0.54 -25.69 10.31
C SER A 678 1.11 -24.71 11.32
N VAL A 679 2.02 -23.88 10.83
CA VAL A 679 2.55 -22.69 11.49
C VAL A 679 2.30 -21.51 10.55
N ASP A 680 1.25 -20.74 10.84
CA ASP A 680 0.83 -19.52 10.13
C ASP A 680 0.45 -19.68 8.63
N MET A 681 0.71 -20.84 8.01
CA MET A 681 0.50 -21.06 6.58
C MET A 681 -0.99 -21.31 6.25
N LEU A 682 -1.67 -22.12 7.07
CA LEU A 682 -3.09 -22.46 6.92
C LEU A 682 -4.04 -21.54 7.72
N ASP A 683 -3.50 -20.60 8.49
CA ASP A 683 -4.26 -19.64 9.29
C ASP A 683 -5.12 -18.71 8.41
N THR A 684 -4.68 -18.46 7.16
CA THR A 684 -5.35 -17.56 6.21
C THR A 684 -5.43 -18.17 4.80
N GLY A 685 -6.47 -17.78 4.05
CA GLY A 685 -6.53 -17.93 2.60
C GLY A 685 -6.94 -19.30 2.04
N ILE A 686 -6.59 -20.42 2.65
CA ILE A 686 -6.83 -21.74 2.04
C ILE A 686 -8.32 -22.15 2.16
N ASP A 687 -8.86 -22.69 1.06
CA ASP A 687 -10.28 -22.97 0.83
C ASP A 687 -10.57 -24.48 0.75
N VAL A 688 -10.87 -25.07 1.91
CA VAL A 688 -11.19 -26.50 2.05
C VAL A 688 -12.52 -26.65 2.80
N PRO A 689 -13.66 -26.73 2.09
CA PRO A 689 -14.98 -26.90 2.69
C PRO A 689 -15.13 -28.11 3.62
N GLU A 690 -14.37 -29.18 3.35
CA GLU A 690 -14.40 -30.46 4.04
C GLU A 690 -13.78 -30.43 5.45
N VAL A 691 -13.12 -29.32 5.85
CA VAL A 691 -12.55 -29.17 7.19
C VAL A 691 -13.64 -29.20 8.24
N VAL A 692 -13.56 -30.14 9.17
CA VAL A 692 -14.56 -30.35 10.23
C VAL A 692 -13.99 -30.29 11.64
N ASN A 693 -12.66 -30.26 11.77
CA ASN A 693 -11.99 -30.10 13.06
C ASN A 693 -10.90 -29.02 12.95
N LEU A 694 -10.90 -28.08 13.88
CA LEU A 694 -9.83 -27.12 14.10
C LEU A 694 -9.23 -27.35 15.49
N VAL A 695 -7.91 -27.41 15.56
CA VAL A 695 -7.18 -27.66 16.81
C VAL A 695 -6.23 -26.50 17.12
N PHE A 696 -6.54 -25.76 18.17
CA PHE A 696 -5.71 -24.68 18.68
C PHE A 696 -4.72 -25.24 19.70
N PHE A 697 -3.48 -25.47 19.25
CA PHE A 697 -2.37 -25.90 20.09
C PHE A 697 -1.26 -24.83 20.19
N LYS A 698 -1.71 -23.57 20.16
CA LYS A 698 -0.91 -22.36 20.37
C LYS A 698 -1.79 -21.28 21.00
N LEU A 699 -1.14 -20.37 21.75
CA LEU A 699 -1.77 -19.13 22.21
C LEU A 699 -1.92 -18.14 21.05
N VAL A 700 -3.11 -17.56 20.92
CA VAL A 700 -3.48 -16.57 19.90
C VAL A 700 -3.92 -15.30 20.62
N ARG A 701 -3.16 -14.21 20.44
CA ARG A 701 -3.43 -12.93 21.09
C ARG A 701 -4.11 -11.90 20.17
N SER A 702 -4.06 -12.10 18.86
CA SER A 702 -4.71 -11.21 17.89
C SER A 702 -6.09 -11.74 17.52
N ARG A 703 -7.10 -10.89 17.70
CA ARG A 703 -8.52 -11.21 17.42
C ARG A 703 -8.77 -11.44 15.93
N THR A 704 -8.11 -10.66 15.07
CA THR A 704 -8.14 -10.87 13.61
C THR A 704 -7.66 -12.27 13.23
N LYS A 705 -6.50 -12.70 13.75
CA LYS A 705 -5.97 -14.04 13.48
C LYS A 705 -6.90 -15.14 14.00
N PHE A 706 -7.44 -14.96 15.20
CA PHE A 706 -8.39 -15.91 15.79
C PHE A 706 -9.58 -16.14 14.86
N TRP A 707 -10.29 -15.09 14.44
CA TRP A 707 -11.45 -15.22 13.54
C TRP A 707 -11.10 -15.74 12.15
N GLN A 708 -9.91 -15.42 11.62
CA GLN A 708 -9.41 -15.99 10.36
C GLN A 708 -9.18 -17.51 10.46
N MET A 709 -8.69 -17.99 11.61
CA MET A 709 -8.51 -19.41 11.91
C MET A 709 -9.87 -20.11 12.08
N VAL A 710 -10.78 -19.54 12.89
CA VAL A 710 -12.15 -20.07 13.06
C VAL A 710 -12.88 -20.17 11.71
N GLY A 711 -12.75 -19.15 10.87
CA GLY A 711 -13.34 -19.11 9.53
C GLY A 711 -12.86 -20.21 8.57
N ARG A 712 -11.83 -21.00 8.91
CA ARG A 712 -11.44 -22.18 8.12
C ARG A 712 -12.48 -23.30 8.19
N GLY A 713 -13.22 -23.39 9.30
CA GLY A 713 -14.21 -24.44 9.55
C GLY A 713 -15.64 -24.08 9.14
N THR A 714 -15.96 -22.81 8.86
CA THR A 714 -17.35 -22.32 8.73
C THR A 714 -18.03 -22.65 7.40
N ARG A 715 -17.31 -23.19 6.42
CA ARG A 715 -17.85 -23.45 5.08
C ARG A 715 -18.84 -24.60 5.07
N LEU A 716 -19.93 -24.44 4.31
CA LEU A 716 -20.88 -25.50 3.98
C LEU A 716 -20.21 -26.58 3.14
N CYS A 717 -20.56 -27.85 3.39
CA CYS A 717 -20.11 -28.98 2.59
C CYS A 717 -21.26 -30.00 2.49
N PRO A 718 -22.01 -30.00 1.36
CA PRO A 718 -23.05 -30.98 1.14
C PRO A 718 -22.50 -32.40 1.01
N ASP A 719 -23.29 -33.40 1.42
CA ASP A 719 -22.96 -34.83 1.30
C ASP A 719 -21.57 -35.19 1.90
N LEU A 720 -21.15 -34.48 2.95
CA LEU A 720 -19.82 -34.67 3.52
C LEU A 720 -19.72 -36.03 4.22
N PHE A 721 -20.71 -36.36 5.05
CA PHE A 721 -20.70 -37.57 5.87
C PHE A 721 -21.24 -38.77 5.08
N GLU A 722 -22.44 -38.62 4.51
CA GLU A 722 -23.16 -39.61 3.71
C GLU A 722 -24.07 -38.85 2.71
N PRO A 723 -24.57 -39.50 1.65
CA PRO A 723 -25.57 -38.88 0.78
C PRO A 723 -26.78 -38.36 1.58
N GLY A 724 -27.10 -37.08 1.43
CA GLY A 724 -28.14 -36.36 2.18
C GLY A 724 -27.75 -35.90 3.59
N LYS A 725 -26.52 -36.16 4.06
CA LYS A 725 -26.00 -35.69 5.36
C LYS A 725 -24.90 -34.66 5.17
N ASP A 726 -25.33 -33.41 5.16
CA ASP A 726 -24.47 -32.25 5.01
C ASP A 726 -23.70 -31.91 6.29
N LYS A 727 -22.64 -31.13 6.14
CA LYS A 727 -21.94 -30.51 7.27
C LYS A 727 -22.86 -29.48 7.97
N GLN A 728 -23.17 -29.72 9.23
CA GLN A 728 -24.01 -28.85 10.06
C GLN A 728 -23.20 -27.97 11.04
N PHE A 729 -22.03 -28.43 11.46
CA PHE A 729 -21.12 -27.73 12.36
C PHE A 729 -19.69 -28.26 12.16
N PHE A 730 -18.73 -27.66 12.85
CA PHE A 730 -17.36 -28.17 12.96
C PHE A 730 -16.89 -28.05 14.41
N TYR A 731 -15.97 -28.92 14.85
CA TYR A 731 -15.37 -28.78 16.17
C TYR A 731 -14.20 -27.79 16.15
N LEU A 732 -14.14 -26.98 17.19
CA LEU A 732 -12.98 -26.16 17.53
C LEU A 732 -12.49 -26.63 18.90
N PHE A 733 -11.40 -27.39 18.92
CA PHE A 733 -10.74 -27.83 20.15
C PHE A 733 -9.65 -26.84 20.54
N ASP A 734 -9.72 -26.33 21.76
CA ASP A 734 -8.75 -25.39 22.29
C ASP A 734 -8.05 -25.93 23.53
N TYR A 735 -6.72 -26.08 23.41
CA TYR A 735 -5.87 -26.62 24.46
C TYR A 735 -5.05 -25.54 25.18
N CYS A 736 -5.12 -24.29 24.71
CA CYS A 736 -4.27 -23.19 25.16
C CYS A 736 -5.04 -21.99 25.72
N GLN A 737 -6.32 -22.13 26.06
CA GLN A 737 -7.13 -21.08 26.71
C GLN A 737 -7.41 -19.83 25.84
N ASN A 738 -7.50 -20.01 24.52
CA ASN A 738 -7.89 -18.98 23.57
C ASN A 738 -9.38 -18.64 23.67
N LEU A 739 -10.25 -19.65 23.83
CA LEU A 739 -11.70 -19.49 23.88
C LEU A 739 -12.12 -18.62 25.06
N GLU A 740 -11.60 -18.91 26.25
CA GLU A 740 -11.86 -18.14 27.46
C GLU A 740 -11.30 -16.72 27.37
N PHE A 741 -10.18 -16.54 26.67
CA PHE A 741 -9.61 -15.22 26.44
C PHE A 741 -10.52 -14.36 25.55
N PHE A 742 -11.02 -14.89 24.43
CA PHE A 742 -11.87 -14.12 23.51
C PHE A 742 -13.33 -14.02 23.95
N SER A 743 -13.84 -14.94 24.78
CA SER A 743 -15.19 -14.87 25.34
C SER A 743 -15.37 -13.71 26.33
N GLN A 744 -14.29 -13.28 26.99
CA GLN A 744 -14.30 -12.17 27.95
C GLN A 744 -14.29 -10.77 27.30
N ASN A 745 -14.23 -10.69 25.95
CA ASN A 745 -14.05 -9.43 25.21
C ASN A 745 -12.99 -8.48 25.82
N PRO A 746 -11.78 -8.95 26.16
CA PRO A 746 -10.73 -8.05 26.63
C PRO A 746 -10.37 -7.05 25.52
N GLU A 747 -9.97 -5.83 25.90
CA GLU A 747 -9.38 -4.88 24.96
C GLU A 747 -8.06 -5.47 24.42
N THR A 748 -8.13 -6.16 23.29
CA THR A 748 -6.94 -6.63 22.59
C THR A 748 -6.29 -5.44 21.90
N THR A 749 -5.18 -4.96 22.46
CA THR A 749 -4.27 -4.11 21.69
C THR A 749 -3.58 -5.01 20.68
N ASP A 750 -3.97 -4.93 19.41
CA ASP A 750 -3.11 -5.42 18.33
C ASP A 750 -1.77 -4.68 18.52
N GLY A 751 -0.75 -5.43 18.97
CA GLY A 751 0.54 -4.89 19.35
C GLY A 751 1.01 -3.94 18.25
N SER A 752 1.36 -2.71 18.63
CA SER A 752 1.82 -1.74 17.65
C SER A 752 2.99 -2.36 16.90
N LEU A 753 2.84 -2.54 15.58
CA LEU A 753 3.98 -2.78 14.71
C LEU A 753 4.82 -1.51 14.80
N GLY A 754 5.80 -1.55 15.70
CA GLY A 754 6.78 -0.50 15.91
C GLY A 754 7.57 -0.24 14.64
N ASP A 755 8.27 0.89 14.61
CA ASP A 755 9.14 1.25 13.50
C ASP A 755 10.12 0.11 13.17
N SER A 756 10.40 -0.06 11.86
CA SER A 756 11.40 -1.02 11.41
C SER A 756 12.72 -0.77 12.14
N LEU A 757 13.56 -1.80 12.29
CA LEU A 757 14.86 -1.62 12.97
C LEU A 757 15.70 -0.51 12.31
N GLY A 758 15.68 -0.41 10.97
CA GLY A 758 16.35 0.66 10.24
C GLY A 758 15.76 2.04 10.53
N THR A 759 14.43 2.17 10.53
CA THR A 759 13.75 3.43 10.87
C THR A 759 14.04 3.86 12.30
N ARG A 760 14.07 2.91 13.26
CA ARG A 760 14.45 3.19 14.66
C ARG A 760 15.89 3.67 14.76
N LEU A 761 16.83 3.00 14.09
CA LEU A 761 18.23 3.44 14.04
C LEU A 761 18.38 4.85 13.48
N PHE A 762 17.70 5.14 12.37
CA PHE A 762 17.73 6.45 11.74
C PHE A 762 17.22 7.54 12.68
N LYS A 763 16.08 7.29 13.35
CA LYS A 763 15.51 8.21 14.35
C LYS A 763 16.40 8.38 15.58
N SER A 764 16.95 7.30 16.14
CA SER A 764 17.89 7.38 17.27
C SER A 764 19.15 8.18 16.92
N ARG A 765 19.68 8.05 15.70
CA ARG A 765 20.79 8.89 15.22
C ARG A 765 20.40 10.36 15.12
N LEU A 766 19.19 10.65 14.65
CA LEU A 766 18.67 12.01 14.56
C LEU A 766 18.48 12.64 15.95
N GLU A 767 17.96 11.87 16.91
CA GLU A 767 17.87 12.28 18.31
C GLU A 767 19.26 12.52 18.92
N LEU A 768 20.23 11.64 18.66
CA LEU A 768 21.60 11.79 19.14
C LEU A 768 22.24 13.07 18.60
N LEU A 769 22.03 13.38 17.32
CA LEU A 769 22.50 14.62 16.70
C LEU A 769 21.89 15.84 17.39
N SER A 770 20.59 15.82 17.71
CA SER A 770 19.92 16.92 18.42
C SER A 770 20.46 17.12 19.84
N GLU A 771 20.75 16.05 20.58
CA GLU A 771 21.31 16.14 21.94
C GLU A 771 22.76 16.64 21.92
N LEU A 772 23.55 16.20 20.95
CA LEU A 772 24.93 16.67 20.74
C LEU A 772 24.96 18.16 20.38
N ASP A 773 24.07 18.61 19.50
CA ASP A 773 23.95 20.04 19.14
C ASP A 773 23.59 20.88 20.39
N ARG A 774 22.66 20.42 21.23
CA ARG A 774 22.31 21.11 22.50
C ARG A 774 23.50 21.21 23.46
N LYS A 775 24.29 20.14 23.58
CA LYS A 775 25.46 20.10 24.48
C LYS A 775 26.59 21.01 23.99
N LEU A 776 26.86 21.01 22.68
CA LEU A 776 27.84 21.90 22.06
C LEU A 776 27.44 23.38 22.16
N GLU A 777 26.14 23.70 22.14
CA GLU A 777 25.65 25.06 22.37
C GLU A 777 25.82 25.52 23.85
N SER A 778 25.80 24.59 24.82
CA SER A 778 26.03 24.91 26.23
C SER A 778 27.51 25.10 26.60
N ASP A 779 28.43 24.45 25.89
CA ASP A 779 29.88 24.52 26.13
C ASP A 779 30.54 25.68 25.35
N SER A 780 30.04 26.90 25.55
CA SER A 780 30.39 28.11 24.78
C SER A 780 31.85 28.60 24.87
N ASP A 781 32.79 27.80 25.36
CA ASP A 781 34.24 28.09 25.41
C ASP A 781 35.07 27.33 24.35
N CYS A 782 34.46 26.52 23.48
CA CYS A 782 35.15 25.83 22.37
C CYS A 782 34.70 26.29 20.98
N ALA A 783 34.53 27.60 20.78
CA ALA A 783 34.35 28.19 19.46
C ALA A 783 35.66 28.84 18.99
N THR A 784 36.62 28.04 18.50
CA THR A 784 37.56 28.44 17.43
C THR A 784 38.47 27.25 17.07
N GLY A 785 38.36 26.76 15.82
CA GLY A 785 39.41 25.96 15.19
C GLY A 785 39.21 24.44 15.20
N ALA A 786 38.17 23.94 14.55
CA ALA A 786 38.29 22.64 13.88
C ALA A 786 39.09 22.87 12.58
N GLU A 787 40.41 22.99 12.69
CA GLU A 787 41.27 22.65 11.57
C GLU A 787 40.99 21.18 11.23
N ALA A 788 40.82 20.88 9.94
CA ALA A 788 40.57 19.54 9.43
C ALA A 788 41.71 18.58 9.84
N SER A 789 41.61 18.02 11.04
CA SER A 789 42.45 16.93 11.50
C SER A 789 42.02 15.66 10.79
N GLU A 790 42.99 14.82 10.45
CA GLU A 790 42.90 13.64 9.58
C GLU A 790 41.54 12.92 9.64
N ILE A 791 40.74 13.08 8.57
CA ILE A 791 39.33 12.68 8.41
C ILE A 791 39.06 11.16 8.53
N TYR A 792 40.07 10.35 8.85
CA TYR A 792 40.00 8.88 8.86
C TYR A 792 40.33 8.24 10.23
N GLY A 793 40.33 9.01 11.33
CA GLY A 793 40.60 8.52 12.69
C GLY A 793 39.36 8.15 13.53
N GLU A 794 39.60 7.53 14.69
CA GLU A 794 38.59 7.34 15.75
C GLU A 794 38.17 8.71 16.31
N PRO A 795 36.86 8.93 16.54
CA PRO A 795 36.37 10.22 17.06
C PRO A 795 36.87 10.42 18.49
N LYS A 796 37.44 11.59 18.76
CA LYS A 796 37.96 11.99 20.08
C LYS A 796 37.09 13.03 20.77
N THR A 797 36.29 13.76 20.01
CA THR A 797 35.45 14.85 20.50
C THR A 797 33.98 14.65 20.18
N GLU A 798 33.08 15.27 20.94
CA GLU A 798 31.64 15.22 20.68
C GLU A 798 31.27 15.86 19.34
N ALA A 799 32.02 16.88 18.92
CA ALA A 799 31.89 17.49 17.60
C ALA A 799 32.23 16.51 16.46
N GLU A 800 33.25 15.67 16.61
CA GLU A 800 33.59 14.62 15.64
C GLU A 800 32.54 13.52 15.57
N VAL A 801 31.97 13.12 16.72
CA VAL A 801 30.84 12.17 16.76
C VAL A 801 29.63 12.77 16.06
N ARG A 802 29.28 14.03 16.36
CA ARG A 802 28.18 14.75 15.73
C ARG A 802 28.35 14.82 14.21
N PHE A 803 29.56 15.15 13.73
CA PHE A 803 29.87 15.19 12.30
C PHE A 803 29.70 13.81 11.64
N SER A 804 30.22 12.76 12.26
CA SER A 804 30.10 11.39 11.73
C SER A 804 28.66 10.89 11.67
N VAL A 805 27.84 11.20 12.68
CA VAL A 805 26.42 10.84 12.70
C VAL A 805 25.67 11.58 11.59
N ALA A 806 25.94 12.88 11.43
CA ALA A 806 25.37 13.69 10.37
C ALA A 806 25.77 13.18 8.97
N GLU A 807 27.04 12.85 8.76
CA GLU A 807 27.54 12.26 7.52
C GLU A 807 26.89 10.91 7.22
N THR A 808 26.69 10.07 8.24
CA THR A 808 26.01 8.77 8.07
C THR A 808 24.56 8.97 7.61
N LEU A 809 23.81 9.86 8.26
CA LEU A 809 22.43 10.16 7.90
C LEU A 809 22.34 10.82 6.51
N GLN A 810 23.24 11.75 6.20
CA GLN A 810 23.31 12.41 4.90
C GLN A 810 23.64 11.42 3.78
N ASN A 811 24.59 10.51 3.98
CA ASN A 811 24.92 9.46 3.02
C ASN A 811 23.74 8.49 2.79
N GLU A 812 22.99 8.16 3.84
CA GLU A 812 21.78 7.35 3.73
C GLU A 812 20.70 8.05 2.89
N ILE A 813 20.51 9.37 3.04
CA ILE A 813 19.57 10.14 2.20
C ILE A 813 20.11 10.31 0.77
N ALA A 814 21.40 10.62 0.61
CA ALA A 814 22.02 10.86 -0.70
C ALA A 814 22.07 9.60 -1.57
N SER A 815 21.99 8.41 -0.97
CA SER A 815 21.88 7.12 -1.66
C SER A 815 20.43 6.69 -1.94
N MET A 816 19.43 7.52 -1.64
CA MET A 816 18.05 7.26 -2.04
C MET A 816 17.85 7.53 -3.53
N ASN A 817 17.22 6.59 -4.22
CA ASN A 817 16.92 6.74 -5.64
C ASN A 817 15.72 7.67 -5.84
N LEU A 818 15.94 8.84 -6.44
CA LEU A 818 14.89 9.85 -6.66
C LEU A 818 13.80 9.41 -7.66
N ASP A 819 14.06 8.38 -8.46
CA ASP A 819 13.11 7.79 -9.41
C ASP A 819 12.31 6.63 -8.83
N ASN A 820 12.65 6.18 -7.61
CA ASN A 820 11.86 5.22 -6.86
C ASN A 820 10.48 5.82 -6.54
N PHE A 821 9.39 5.08 -6.80
CA PHE A 821 8.02 5.59 -6.66
C PHE A 821 7.62 5.90 -5.20
N VAL A 822 8.32 5.35 -4.20
CA VAL A 822 8.13 5.67 -2.78
C VAL A 822 8.88 6.95 -2.39
N VAL A 823 10.06 7.17 -2.96
CA VAL A 823 10.94 8.33 -2.70
C VAL A 823 10.48 9.56 -3.47
N ARG A 824 10.00 9.38 -4.70
CA ARG A 824 9.61 10.44 -5.65
C ARG A 824 8.61 11.46 -5.07
N PRO A 825 7.55 11.09 -4.33
CA PRO A 825 6.65 12.06 -3.69
C PRO A 825 7.35 12.95 -2.66
N ARG A 826 8.49 12.52 -2.12
CA ARG A 826 9.32 13.24 -1.13
C ARG A 826 10.62 13.77 -1.74
N ARG A 827 10.74 13.77 -3.07
CA ARG A 827 11.96 14.16 -3.81
C ARG A 827 12.54 15.49 -3.35
N ARG A 828 11.70 16.52 -3.17
CA ARG A 828 12.12 17.85 -2.71
C ARG A 828 12.87 17.80 -1.36
N LEU A 829 12.41 16.96 -0.44
CA LEU A 829 13.02 16.80 0.89
C LEU A 829 14.31 16.00 0.80
N VAL A 830 14.31 14.94 0.00
CA VAL A 830 15.50 14.10 -0.23
C VAL A 830 16.62 14.93 -0.89
N GLU A 831 16.31 15.75 -1.89
CA GLU A 831 17.28 16.67 -2.52
C GLU A 831 17.77 17.78 -1.57
N LYS A 832 16.91 18.25 -0.66
CA LYS A 832 17.29 19.21 0.40
C LYS A 832 18.29 18.58 1.37
N TYR A 833 17.98 17.39 1.88
CA TYR A 833 18.77 16.73 2.93
C TYR A 833 19.86 15.79 2.41
N SER A 834 19.97 15.57 1.10
CA SER A 834 21.14 14.92 0.50
C SER A 834 22.37 15.84 0.46
N LYS A 835 22.18 17.15 0.69
CA LYS A 835 23.24 18.16 0.64
C LYS A 835 23.94 18.28 2.00
N PRO A 836 25.28 18.18 2.09
CA PRO A 836 26.01 18.29 3.36
C PRO A 836 25.72 19.60 4.12
N GLU A 837 25.44 20.69 3.40
CA GLU A 837 25.17 22.00 3.97
C GLU A 837 23.91 22.01 4.84
N ALA A 838 22.90 21.19 4.52
CA ALA A 838 21.66 21.08 5.28
C ALA A 838 21.89 20.50 6.69
N TRP A 839 23.01 19.79 6.90
CA TRP A 839 23.34 19.13 8.15
C TRP A 839 24.21 19.98 9.07
N ILE A 840 24.67 21.16 8.64
CA ILE A 840 25.51 22.04 9.48
C ILE A 840 24.73 22.50 10.72
N LYS A 841 23.46 22.88 10.54
CA LYS A 841 22.54 23.24 11.62
C LYS A 841 21.12 22.84 11.23
N LEU A 842 20.50 21.98 12.03
CA LEU A 842 19.11 21.55 11.84
C LEU A 842 18.20 22.27 12.82
N SER A 843 17.08 22.80 12.33
CA SER A 843 16.03 23.33 13.21
C SER A 843 15.17 22.20 13.79
N SER A 844 14.38 22.48 14.81
CA SER A 844 13.40 21.50 15.35
C SER A 844 12.35 21.09 14.30
N GLU A 845 12.00 22.00 13.39
CA GLU A 845 11.13 21.72 12.26
C GLU A 845 11.80 20.77 11.26
N ASP A 846 13.09 20.99 10.93
CA ASP A 846 13.85 20.09 10.06
C ASP A 846 13.98 18.67 10.63
N LEU A 847 14.25 18.55 11.94
CA LEU A 847 14.34 17.25 12.60
C LEU A 847 13.00 16.50 12.55
N SER A 848 11.89 17.21 12.76
CA SER A 848 10.55 16.65 12.63
C SER A 848 10.26 16.21 11.19
N GLU A 849 10.58 17.05 10.20
CA GLU A 849 10.41 16.78 8.78
C GLU A 849 11.21 15.53 8.35
N ILE A 850 12.49 15.44 8.72
CA ILE A 850 13.35 14.28 8.45
C ILE A 850 12.80 13.01 9.12
N SER A 851 12.41 13.09 10.40
CA SER A 851 11.92 11.95 11.19
C SER A 851 10.60 11.37 10.68
N HIS A 852 9.69 12.22 10.21
CA HIS A 852 8.35 11.80 9.79
C HIS A 852 8.23 11.51 8.30
N GLU A 853 8.93 12.26 7.44
CA GLU A 853 8.73 12.20 5.98
C GLU A 853 9.87 11.54 5.21
N VAL A 854 11.08 11.44 5.80
CA VAL A 854 12.26 10.86 5.13
C VAL A 854 12.72 9.56 5.79
N ALA A 855 12.59 9.44 7.12
CA ALA A 855 13.02 8.24 7.82
C ALA A 855 12.26 6.98 7.37
N GLY A 856 13.00 5.95 6.94
CA GLY A 856 12.43 4.69 6.45
C GLY A 856 12.12 4.65 4.95
N LEU A 857 12.44 5.72 4.20
CA LEU A 857 12.47 5.65 2.74
C LEU A 857 13.57 4.67 2.27
N PRO A 858 13.37 3.96 1.14
CA PRO A 858 14.35 3.00 0.64
C PRO A 858 15.60 3.71 0.11
N SER A 859 16.77 3.26 0.56
CA SER A 859 18.09 3.66 0.04
C SER A 859 18.76 2.52 -0.72
N GLU A 860 19.73 2.84 -1.58
CA GLU A 860 20.52 1.87 -2.35
C GLU A 860 21.74 1.34 -1.59
N LEU A 861 21.82 1.62 -0.27
CA LEU A 861 22.88 1.07 0.58
C LEU A 861 22.79 -0.45 0.68
N GLN A 862 23.95 -1.10 0.83
CA GLN A 862 23.99 -2.54 1.02
C GLN A 862 23.29 -2.95 2.33
N PRO A 863 22.49 -4.02 2.33
CA PRO A 863 21.85 -4.50 3.55
C PRO A 863 22.89 -4.93 4.59
N GLU A 864 22.90 -4.27 5.74
CA GLU A 864 23.70 -4.71 6.89
C GLU A 864 23.00 -5.85 7.66
N ALA A 865 23.79 -6.67 8.35
CA ALA A 865 23.30 -7.76 9.19
C ALA A 865 22.38 -7.24 10.31
N GLU A 866 21.34 -8.00 10.65
CA GLU A 866 20.36 -7.61 11.68
C GLU A 866 21.02 -7.46 13.05
N GLU A 867 21.96 -8.36 13.38
CA GLU A 867 22.71 -8.37 14.63
C GLU A 867 23.53 -7.08 14.81
N ALA A 868 24.21 -6.63 13.74
CA ALA A 868 24.97 -5.38 13.75
C ALA A 868 24.05 -4.17 13.97
N LYS A 869 22.88 -4.14 13.33
CA LYS A 869 21.87 -3.08 13.51
C LYS A 869 21.30 -3.05 14.93
N ARG A 870 21.07 -4.21 15.55
CA ARG A 870 20.61 -4.29 16.95
C ARG A 870 21.67 -3.77 17.90
N PHE A 871 22.94 -4.13 17.67
CA PHE A 871 24.06 -3.62 18.45
C PHE A 871 24.25 -2.11 18.29
N ASP A 872 24.16 -1.60 17.06
CA ASP A 872 24.20 -0.15 16.82
C ASP A 872 23.09 0.56 17.60
N LEU A 873 21.86 0.02 17.60
CA LEU A 873 20.73 0.61 18.31
C LEU A 873 20.95 0.58 19.83
N LEU A 874 21.52 -0.50 20.36
CA LEU A 874 21.90 -0.62 21.77
C LEU A 874 22.90 0.48 22.16
N VAL A 875 23.98 0.64 21.40
CA VAL A 875 25.03 1.63 21.70
C VAL A 875 24.54 3.07 21.49
N LEU A 876 23.71 3.33 20.46
CA LEU A 876 23.08 4.64 20.26
C LEU A 876 22.16 5.02 21.43
N ASN A 877 21.36 4.07 21.93
CA ASN A 877 20.53 4.30 23.10
C ASN A 877 21.37 4.51 24.37
N LEU A 878 22.50 3.84 24.49
CA LEU A 878 23.45 4.03 25.58
C LEU A 878 24.11 5.43 25.53
N GLN A 879 24.48 5.91 24.34
CA GLN A 879 24.96 7.28 24.12
C GLN A 879 23.90 8.32 24.50
N LEU A 880 22.64 8.10 24.09
CA LEU A 880 21.51 8.96 24.47
C LEU A 880 21.29 8.96 25.99
N ALA A 881 21.31 7.80 26.63
CA ALA A 881 21.15 7.66 28.08
C ALA A 881 22.27 8.39 28.84
N LEU A 882 23.50 8.34 28.34
CA LEU A 882 24.64 9.09 28.88
C LEU A 882 24.42 10.61 28.76
N LEU A 883 24.03 11.10 27.59
CA LEU A 883 23.81 12.54 27.35
C LEU A 883 22.61 13.11 28.14
N ARG A 884 21.58 12.29 28.39
CA ARG A 884 20.36 12.67 29.11
C ARG A 884 20.41 12.35 30.62
N ALA A 885 21.47 11.70 31.09
CA ALA A 885 21.60 11.18 32.46
C ALA A 885 20.42 10.28 32.88
N GLU A 886 20.03 9.35 32.00
CA GLU A 886 18.91 8.43 32.24
C GLU A 886 19.34 7.19 33.07
N PRO A 887 18.47 6.67 33.96
CA PRO A 887 18.75 5.47 34.76
C PRO A 887 18.90 4.20 33.91
N ALA A 888 18.48 4.23 32.65
CA ALA A 888 18.65 3.12 31.72
C ALA A 888 20.13 2.84 31.38
N PHE A 889 21.04 3.78 31.67
CA PHE A 889 22.47 3.66 31.37
C PHE A 889 23.09 2.39 31.98
N GLU A 890 22.87 2.10 33.27
CA GLU A 890 23.42 0.92 33.94
C GLU A 890 22.94 -0.40 33.31
N ARG A 891 21.65 -0.46 32.96
CA ARG A 891 21.10 -1.66 32.31
C ARG A 891 21.69 -1.87 30.92
N LEU A 892 21.88 -0.78 30.16
CA LEU A 892 22.40 -0.84 28.79
C LEU A 892 23.92 -1.13 28.77
N SER A 893 24.68 -0.60 29.73
CA SER A 893 26.11 -0.89 29.87
C SER A 893 26.34 -2.37 30.21
N ASN A 894 25.54 -2.95 31.11
CA ASN A 894 25.60 -4.38 31.43
C ASN A 894 25.33 -5.25 30.19
N GLN A 895 24.35 -4.88 29.35
CA GLN A 895 24.10 -5.60 28.09
C GLN A 895 25.29 -5.54 27.11
N VAL A 896 26.02 -4.42 27.07
CA VAL A 896 27.25 -4.32 26.27
C VAL A 896 28.38 -5.19 26.87
N ARG A 897 28.50 -5.26 28.20
CA ARG A 897 29.45 -6.13 28.90
C ARG A 897 29.19 -7.62 28.60
N GLU A 898 27.92 -8.04 28.64
CA GLU A 898 27.53 -9.42 28.27
C GLU A 898 27.93 -9.76 26.83
N ILE A 899 27.67 -8.86 25.88
CA ILE A 899 28.08 -9.04 24.47
C ILE A 899 29.61 -9.12 24.35
N ALA A 900 30.35 -8.33 25.11
CA ALA A 900 31.82 -8.40 25.14
C ALA A 900 32.33 -9.74 25.67
N GLY A 901 31.74 -10.27 26.75
CA GLY A 901 32.06 -11.61 27.27
C GLY A 901 31.82 -12.72 26.25
N LEU A 902 30.67 -12.71 25.57
CA LEU A 902 30.38 -13.67 24.49
C LEU A 902 31.36 -13.57 23.30
N LEU A 903 31.91 -12.38 23.04
CA LEU A 903 32.96 -12.20 22.03
C LEU A 903 34.31 -12.74 22.52
N GLU A 904 34.64 -12.59 23.81
CA GLU A 904 35.88 -13.13 24.40
C GLU A 904 36.01 -14.64 24.20
N GLU A 905 34.92 -15.39 24.40
CA GLU A 905 34.85 -16.84 24.15
C GLU A 905 35.25 -17.22 22.72
N LYS A 906 35.08 -16.31 21.76
CA LYS A 906 35.44 -16.49 20.35
C LYS A 906 36.86 -16.03 20.01
N SER A 907 37.75 -15.93 21.00
CA SER A 907 39.19 -15.57 20.87
C SER A 907 39.99 -16.37 19.83
N ALA A 908 39.51 -17.56 19.47
CA ALA A 908 40.09 -18.37 18.39
C ALA A 908 40.00 -17.68 17.02
N ILE A 909 38.99 -16.82 16.80
CA ILE A 909 38.77 -16.10 15.54
C ILE A 909 39.75 -14.91 15.45
N PRO A 910 40.59 -14.80 14.39
CA PRO A 910 41.59 -13.73 14.28
C PRO A 910 41.02 -12.32 14.44
N MET A 911 39.88 -12.01 13.81
CA MET A 911 39.27 -10.68 13.86
C MET A 911 38.80 -10.27 15.27
N VAL A 912 38.44 -11.24 16.11
CA VAL A 912 38.06 -11.01 17.51
C VAL A 912 39.30 -10.78 18.35
N ARG A 913 40.34 -11.59 18.13
CA ARG A 913 41.63 -11.46 18.80
C ARG A 913 42.28 -10.09 18.58
N ASP A 914 42.16 -9.55 17.38
CA ASP A 914 42.66 -8.21 17.04
C ASP A 914 41.99 -7.10 17.86
N GLN A 915 40.78 -7.34 18.41
CA GLN A 915 40.03 -6.41 19.26
C GLN A 915 40.01 -6.83 20.74
N MET A 916 40.79 -7.84 21.14
CA MET A 916 40.73 -8.44 22.48
C MET A 916 41.03 -7.45 23.61
N ALA A 917 41.96 -6.52 23.40
CA ALA A 917 42.27 -5.48 24.38
C ALA A 917 41.01 -4.65 24.73
N LEU A 918 40.27 -4.19 23.72
CA LEU A 918 39.03 -3.44 23.90
C LEU A 918 37.94 -4.31 24.54
N ILE A 919 37.84 -5.58 24.15
CA ILE A 919 36.85 -6.53 24.71
C ILE A 919 37.06 -6.73 26.21
N LEU A 920 38.32 -6.85 26.66
CA LEU A 920 38.65 -7.00 28.07
C LEU A 920 38.44 -5.70 28.85
N ASP A 921 38.88 -4.56 28.31
CA ASP A 921 38.73 -3.25 28.95
C ASP A 921 37.26 -2.92 29.24
N VAL A 922 36.36 -3.16 28.27
CA VAL A 922 34.91 -2.91 28.39
C VAL A 922 34.26 -3.75 29.49
N GLN A 923 34.85 -4.87 29.90
CA GLN A 923 34.32 -5.70 30.99
C GLN A 923 34.72 -5.18 32.39
N THR A 924 35.71 -4.30 32.48
CA THR A 924 36.19 -3.74 33.75
C THR A 924 35.35 -2.53 34.19
N ASP A 925 35.17 -2.35 35.50
CA ASP A 925 34.45 -1.17 36.02
C ASP A 925 35.18 0.14 35.72
N GLU A 926 36.52 0.13 35.71
CA GLU A 926 37.37 1.30 35.45
C GLU A 926 37.05 1.97 34.10
N TRP A 927 36.74 1.19 33.05
CA TRP A 927 36.41 1.74 31.73
C TRP A 927 35.10 2.55 31.73
N TRP A 928 34.16 2.21 32.61
CA TRP A 928 32.83 2.82 32.67
C TRP A 928 32.75 4.06 33.56
N GLU A 929 33.70 4.27 34.48
CA GLU A 929 33.66 5.41 35.43
C GLU A 929 33.71 6.78 34.74
N ASN A 930 34.44 6.91 33.62
CA ASN A 930 34.61 8.17 32.88
C ASN A 930 34.28 8.02 31.38
N VAL A 931 33.33 7.15 31.05
CA VAL A 931 32.98 6.86 29.67
C VAL A 931 32.34 8.07 28.98
N THR A 932 32.73 8.31 27.74
CA THR A 932 32.27 9.45 26.93
C THR A 932 31.58 8.99 25.64
N THR A 933 30.79 9.87 25.02
CA THR A 933 30.14 9.56 23.73
C THR A 933 31.12 9.14 22.63
N PRO A 934 32.31 9.76 22.47
CA PRO A 934 33.32 9.30 21.53
C PRO A 934 33.86 7.89 21.85
N MET A 935 34.09 7.55 23.12
CA MET A 935 34.51 6.20 23.52
C MET A 935 33.47 5.14 23.13
N LEU A 936 32.18 5.43 23.35
CA LEU A 936 31.07 4.55 22.94
C LEU A 936 30.97 4.41 21.42
N GLU A 937 31.25 5.48 20.66
CA GLU A 937 31.24 5.43 19.19
C GLU A 937 32.39 4.58 18.63
N THR A 938 33.60 4.68 19.21
CA THR A 938 34.73 3.80 18.87
C THR A 938 34.39 2.33 19.17
N LEU A 939 33.82 2.05 20.35
CA LEU A 939 33.34 0.72 20.72
C LEU A 939 32.35 0.18 19.69
N ARG A 940 31.37 1.00 19.28
CA ARG A 940 30.37 0.62 18.27
C ARG A 940 31.03 0.19 16.96
N ARG A 941 31.95 1.02 16.44
CA ARG A 941 32.62 0.78 15.15
C ARG A 941 33.44 -0.50 15.13
N HIS A 942 34.14 -0.79 16.22
CA HIS A 942 35.03 -1.95 16.30
C HIS A 942 34.27 -3.26 16.55
N LEU A 943 33.25 -3.24 17.41
CA LEU A 943 32.54 -4.45 17.80
C LEU A 943 31.38 -4.81 16.86
N ARG A 944 30.73 -3.86 16.17
CA ARG A 944 29.51 -4.12 15.36
C ARG A 944 29.65 -5.26 14.36
N ASN A 945 30.81 -5.37 13.71
CA ASN A 945 31.08 -6.40 12.70
C ASN A 945 31.43 -7.77 13.33
N LEU A 946 31.78 -7.80 14.61
CA LEU A 946 32.11 -9.01 15.36
C LEU A 946 30.87 -9.64 16.00
N VAL A 947 29.85 -8.85 16.37
CA VAL A 947 28.61 -9.35 17.01
C VAL A 947 27.90 -10.43 16.18
N LYS A 948 28.03 -10.41 14.85
CA LYS A 948 27.48 -11.46 13.98
C LYS A 948 28.13 -12.84 14.15
N LEU A 949 29.30 -12.91 14.80
CA LEU A 949 30.04 -14.14 15.10
C LEU A 949 29.60 -14.78 16.41
N ILE A 950 28.81 -14.06 17.22
CA ILE A 950 28.15 -14.62 18.39
C ILE A 950 27.12 -15.61 17.84
N GLU A 951 27.39 -16.89 18.04
CA GLU A 951 26.42 -17.93 17.76
C GLU A 951 25.19 -17.61 18.61
N LYS A 952 24.01 -17.53 17.97
CA LYS A 952 22.78 -17.47 18.73
C LYS A 952 22.82 -18.67 19.66
N HIS A 953 22.78 -18.45 20.97
CA HIS A 953 22.47 -19.52 21.91
C HIS A 953 21.07 -20.00 21.56
N HIS A 954 21.02 -20.95 20.62
CA HIS A 954 19.87 -21.80 20.44
C HIS A 954 19.87 -22.66 21.68
N ARG A 955 19.09 -22.24 22.69
CA ARG A 955 18.72 -23.13 23.78
C ARG A 955 18.20 -24.40 23.10
N LYS A 956 18.91 -25.51 23.27
CA LYS A 956 18.56 -26.76 22.59
C LYS A 956 17.10 -27.08 22.96
N PRO A 957 16.28 -27.52 21.99
CA PRO A 957 14.94 -27.94 22.32
C PRO A 957 15.02 -29.11 23.31
N LEU A 958 14.34 -28.96 24.45
CA LEU A 958 14.23 -30.00 25.46
C LEU A 958 13.01 -30.84 25.18
N TYR A 959 13.17 -32.14 25.28
CA TYR A 959 12.11 -33.12 25.12
C TYR A 959 11.93 -33.86 26.44
N THR A 960 10.71 -33.85 26.96
CA THR A 960 10.35 -34.44 28.24
C THR A 960 9.22 -35.45 28.03
N ASP A 961 9.00 -36.34 28.99
CA ASP A 961 7.89 -37.32 28.98
C ASP A 961 7.15 -37.32 30.32
N PHE A 962 7.00 -36.12 30.90
CA PHE A 962 6.35 -35.93 32.18
C PHE A 962 4.84 -36.13 32.05
N GLU A 963 4.23 -36.74 33.07
CA GLU A 963 2.78 -36.94 33.09
C GLU A 963 2.04 -35.59 33.20
N ASP A 964 1.30 -35.21 32.15
CA ASP A 964 0.49 -33.98 32.10
C ASP A 964 -0.98 -34.29 32.43
N GLU A 965 -1.70 -33.33 33.01
CA GLU A 965 -3.12 -33.53 33.33
C GLU A 965 -4.00 -32.90 32.26
N ILE A 966 -4.84 -33.73 31.62
CA ILE A 966 -5.91 -33.29 30.73
C ILE A 966 -7.21 -33.21 31.53
N GLY A 967 -7.73 -31.99 31.70
CA GLY A 967 -8.98 -31.76 32.41
C GLY A 967 -10.20 -32.04 31.54
N SER A 968 -11.39 -31.93 32.14
CA SER A 968 -12.66 -32.22 31.49
C SER A 968 -13.01 -31.22 30.38
N GLU A 969 -13.56 -31.74 29.27
CA GLU A 969 -14.12 -30.96 28.17
C GLU A 969 -15.19 -29.99 28.68
N THR A 970 -15.06 -28.71 28.32
CA THR A 970 -16.07 -27.68 28.60
C THR A 970 -16.53 -27.04 27.31
N ASP A 971 -17.82 -27.11 27.01
CA ASP A 971 -18.42 -26.37 25.90
C ASP A 971 -18.39 -24.87 26.21
N VAL A 972 -17.87 -24.07 25.28
CA VAL A 972 -17.79 -22.62 25.41
C VAL A 972 -18.69 -21.98 24.36
N GLU A 973 -19.67 -21.20 24.82
CA GLU A 973 -20.45 -20.35 23.92
C GLU A 973 -19.59 -19.20 23.41
N LEU A 974 -19.36 -19.17 22.10
CA LEU A 974 -18.71 -18.04 21.47
C LEU A 974 -19.73 -16.89 21.30
N PRO A 975 -19.37 -15.65 21.68
CA PRO A 975 -20.25 -14.49 21.50
C PRO A 975 -20.70 -14.39 20.03
N GLY A 976 -22.01 -14.30 19.78
CA GLY A 976 -22.58 -14.22 18.44
C GLY A 976 -23.05 -15.54 17.82
N PHE A 977 -22.81 -16.69 18.47
CA PHE A 977 -23.18 -18.03 17.97
C PHE A 977 -24.14 -18.80 18.89
N ALA A 978 -24.93 -18.09 19.72
CA ALA A 978 -25.93 -18.74 20.59
C ALA A 978 -26.74 -19.76 19.79
N GLU A 979 -26.85 -20.99 20.32
CA GLU A 979 -27.38 -22.13 19.56
C GLU A 979 -28.74 -21.79 18.92
N ALA A 980 -28.85 -22.05 17.62
CA ALA A 980 -30.11 -22.15 16.92
C ALA A 980 -30.98 -23.18 17.67
N GLY A 981 -31.87 -22.69 18.54
CA GLY A 981 -32.67 -23.53 19.42
C GLY A 981 -33.52 -24.55 18.65
N ASP A 982 -34.04 -25.56 19.35
CA ASP A 982 -34.87 -26.62 18.76
C ASP A 982 -36.03 -26.10 17.90
N PHE A 983 -36.49 -24.87 18.16
CA PHE A 983 -37.49 -24.17 17.38
C PHE A 983 -37.06 -23.80 15.94
N GLU A 984 -35.78 -23.51 15.66
CA GLU A 984 -35.31 -23.24 14.30
C GLU A 984 -35.21 -24.53 13.47
N LYS A 985 -34.83 -25.65 14.12
CA LYS A 985 -34.89 -26.99 13.50
C LYS A 985 -36.33 -27.39 13.21
N PHE A 986 -37.27 -27.12 14.13
CA PHE A 986 -38.71 -27.26 13.91
C PHE A 986 -39.17 -26.45 12.68
N ARG A 987 -38.76 -25.17 12.59
CA ARG A 987 -39.11 -24.28 11.48
C ARG A 987 -38.59 -24.79 10.13
N ALA A 988 -37.34 -25.24 10.06
CA ALA A 988 -36.73 -25.77 8.84
C ALA A 988 -37.39 -27.09 8.38
N LYS A 989 -37.63 -28.03 9.30
CA LYS A 989 -38.31 -29.30 9.01
C LYS A 989 -39.76 -29.08 8.57
N THR A 990 -40.47 -28.20 9.24
CA THR A 990 -41.84 -27.83 8.90
C THR A 990 -41.91 -27.20 7.51
N ARG A 991 -40.99 -26.30 7.17
CA ARG A 991 -40.91 -25.70 5.82
C ARG A 991 -40.70 -26.76 4.73
N ALA A 992 -39.76 -27.68 4.90
CA ALA A 992 -39.49 -28.73 3.92
C ALA A 992 -40.72 -29.62 3.68
N PHE A 993 -41.39 -30.05 4.75
CA PHE A 993 -42.60 -30.85 4.66
C PHE A 993 -43.75 -30.13 3.95
N LEU A 994 -43.98 -28.85 4.27
CA LEU A 994 -45.03 -28.05 3.65
C LEU A 994 -44.78 -27.81 2.14
N LEU A 995 -43.52 -27.72 1.72
CA LEU A 995 -43.15 -27.60 0.30
C LEU A 995 -43.37 -28.90 -0.48
N GLU A 996 -43.22 -30.06 0.16
CA GLU A 996 -43.51 -31.38 -0.45
C GLU A 996 -45.01 -31.69 -0.52
N HIS A 997 -45.83 -31.05 0.31
CA HIS A 997 -47.28 -31.30 0.41
C HIS A 997 -48.14 -30.15 -0.13
N GLN A 998 -47.66 -29.45 -1.17
CA GLN A 998 -48.38 -28.34 -1.80
C GLN A 998 -49.73 -28.71 -2.41
N ASP A 999 -49.96 -30.00 -2.70
CA ASP A 999 -51.23 -30.52 -3.19
C ASP A 999 -52.34 -30.53 -2.11
N ASN A 1000 -51.98 -30.30 -0.85
CA ASN A 1000 -52.96 -30.20 0.23
C ASN A 1000 -53.84 -28.95 0.07
N THR A 1001 -55.16 -29.13 0.19
CA THR A 1001 -56.14 -28.07 -0.04
C THR A 1001 -55.95 -26.85 0.87
N VAL A 1002 -55.52 -27.04 2.12
CA VAL A 1002 -55.32 -25.92 3.06
C VAL A 1002 -54.03 -25.16 2.78
N ILE A 1003 -52.94 -25.87 2.45
CA ILE A 1003 -51.66 -25.26 2.06
C ILE A 1003 -51.83 -24.47 0.77
N HIS A 1004 -52.58 -25.01 -0.19
CA HIS A 1004 -52.94 -24.31 -1.42
C HIS A 1004 -53.77 -23.04 -1.15
N LYS A 1005 -54.75 -23.09 -0.25
CA LYS A 1005 -55.53 -21.88 0.16
C LYS A 1005 -54.61 -20.79 0.73
N LEU A 1006 -53.65 -21.16 1.58
CA LEU A 1006 -52.67 -20.23 2.16
C LEU A 1006 -51.79 -19.56 1.10
N ARG A 1007 -51.29 -20.32 0.12
CA ARG A 1007 -50.47 -19.79 -0.98
C ARG A 1007 -51.28 -18.91 -1.94
N MET A 1008 -52.53 -19.24 -2.20
CA MET A 1008 -53.38 -18.52 -3.16
C MET A 1008 -54.18 -17.36 -2.54
N ASN A 1009 -53.85 -16.96 -1.31
CA ASN A 1009 -54.52 -15.90 -0.57
C ASN A 1009 -56.04 -16.09 -0.40
N ILE A 1010 -56.49 -17.34 -0.21
CA ILE A 1010 -57.91 -17.68 -0.02
C ILE A 1010 -58.22 -17.71 1.49
N PRO A 1011 -59.32 -17.10 1.97
CA PRO A 1011 -59.67 -17.10 3.39
C PRO A 1011 -59.76 -18.50 4.00
N LEU A 1012 -59.14 -18.67 5.18
CA LEU A 1012 -59.23 -19.90 5.95
C LEU A 1012 -60.53 -19.99 6.76
N THR A 1013 -61.02 -21.22 6.94
CA THR A 1013 -62.11 -21.56 7.86
C THR A 1013 -61.57 -22.18 9.15
N VAL A 1014 -62.37 -22.26 10.21
CA VAL A 1014 -61.99 -22.93 11.48
C VAL A 1014 -61.53 -24.37 11.22
N THR A 1015 -62.25 -25.09 10.35
CA THR A 1015 -61.92 -26.47 9.96
C THR A 1015 -60.59 -26.58 9.21
N ASP A 1016 -60.17 -25.54 8.48
CA ASP A 1016 -58.87 -25.53 7.80
C ASP A 1016 -57.70 -25.38 8.81
N LEU A 1017 -57.89 -24.61 9.89
CA LEU A 1017 -56.89 -24.48 10.96
C LEU A 1017 -56.74 -25.78 11.75
N ASP A 1018 -57.84 -26.46 12.06
CA ASP A 1018 -57.83 -27.77 12.74
C ASP A 1018 -57.12 -28.81 11.87
N GLU A 1019 -57.30 -28.76 10.55
CA GLU A 1019 -56.61 -29.63 9.61
C GLU A 1019 -55.11 -29.33 9.52
N LEU A 1020 -54.68 -28.06 9.51
CA LEU A 1020 -53.25 -27.69 9.57
C LEU A 1020 -52.58 -28.17 10.85
N GLU A 1021 -53.25 -28.01 11.99
CA GLU A 1021 -52.73 -28.47 13.28
C GLU A 1021 -52.62 -30.00 13.32
N ARG A 1022 -53.61 -30.70 12.78
CA ARG A 1022 -53.56 -32.16 12.62
C ARG A 1022 -52.40 -32.60 11.72
N ILE A 1023 -52.21 -31.96 10.56
CA ILE A 1023 -51.14 -32.28 9.61
C ILE A 1023 -49.74 -32.11 10.24
N LEU A 1024 -49.54 -31.02 10.99
CA LEU A 1024 -48.26 -30.75 11.67
C LEU A 1024 -48.02 -31.71 12.86
N SER A 1025 -49.10 -32.15 13.54
CA SER A 1025 -49.00 -33.09 14.66
C SER A 1025 -48.80 -34.54 14.20
N GLU A 1026 -49.53 -35.01 13.19
CA GLU A 1026 -49.48 -36.38 12.68
C GLU A 1026 -48.19 -36.67 11.88
N SER A 1027 -47.55 -35.64 11.33
CA SER A 1027 -46.25 -35.75 10.65
C SER A 1027 -45.06 -35.93 11.60
N GLY A 1028 -45.27 -35.81 12.91
CA GLY A 1028 -44.22 -35.97 13.92
C GLY A 1028 -43.16 -34.86 13.91
N LEU A 1029 -43.47 -33.72 13.27
CA LEU A 1029 -42.52 -32.63 13.03
C LEU A 1029 -42.39 -31.67 14.21
N GLY A 1030 -43.34 -31.67 15.15
CA GLY A 1030 -43.21 -31.00 16.44
C GLY A 1030 -44.29 -31.36 17.46
N GLY A 1031 -43.97 -31.20 18.74
CA GLY A 1031 -44.88 -31.47 19.87
C GLY A 1031 -45.95 -30.38 20.05
N PRO A 1032 -46.97 -30.61 20.90
CA PRO A 1032 -48.03 -29.63 21.17
C PRO A 1032 -47.50 -28.26 21.65
N GLU A 1033 -46.38 -28.27 22.38
CA GLU A 1033 -45.73 -27.06 22.89
C GLU A 1033 -45.06 -26.22 21.78
N GLU A 1034 -44.47 -26.85 20.76
CA GLU A 1034 -43.82 -26.15 19.64
C GLU A 1034 -44.86 -25.52 18.70
N ILE A 1035 -45.98 -26.21 18.48
CA ILE A 1035 -47.12 -25.70 17.71
C ILE A 1035 -47.80 -24.54 18.48
N ALA A 1036 -47.94 -24.64 19.80
CA ALA A 1036 -48.44 -23.55 20.63
C ALA A 1036 -47.52 -22.32 20.57
N ARG A 1037 -46.20 -22.53 20.65
CA ARG A 1037 -45.20 -21.46 20.51
C ARG A 1037 -45.23 -20.81 19.12
N ALA A 1038 -45.41 -21.60 18.06
CA ALA A 1038 -45.57 -21.09 16.71
C ALA A 1038 -46.83 -20.23 16.54
N LYS A 1039 -47.95 -20.63 17.16
CA LYS A 1039 -49.20 -19.84 17.19
C LYS A 1039 -48.99 -18.50 17.89
N GLU A 1040 -48.27 -18.50 19.03
CA GLU A 1040 -48.02 -17.28 19.82
C GLU A 1040 -47.08 -16.31 19.10
N MET A 1041 -45.96 -16.80 18.55
CA MET A 1041 -44.94 -15.96 17.91
C MET A 1041 -45.38 -15.33 16.59
N SER A 1042 -46.26 -15.98 15.84
CA SER A 1042 -46.73 -15.47 14.53
C SER A 1042 -48.18 -15.00 14.56
N HIS A 1043 -48.75 -14.81 15.75
CA HIS A 1043 -50.13 -14.35 15.95
C HIS A 1043 -51.19 -15.22 15.22
N GLY A 1044 -50.92 -16.52 15.06
CA GLY A 1044 -51.81 -17.47 14.41
C GLY A 1044 -51.08 -18.54 13.61
N LEU A 1045 -51.64 -19.76 13.58
CA LEU A 1045 -51.03 -20.90 12.89
C LEU A 1045 -50.98 -20.70 11.37
N GLY A 1046 -52.01 -20.09 10.77
CA GLY A 1046 -52.04 -19.82 9.34
C GLY A 1046 -50.97 -18.83 8.90
N LEU A 1047 -50.70 -17.79 9.69
CA LEU A 1047 -49.61 -16.83 9.45
C LEU A 1047 -48.24 -17.48 9.60
N PHE A 1048 -48.06 -18.31 10.64
CA PHE A 1048 -46.83 -19.07 10.81
C PHE A 1048 -46.53 -19.92 9.55
N VAL A 1049 -47.49 -20.74 9.12
CA VAL A 1049 -47.32 -21.63 7.95
C VAL A 1049 -47.05 -20.81 6.69
N ARG A 1050 -47.81 -19.73 6.46
CA ARG A 1050 -47.64 -18.84 5.31
C ARG A 1050 -46.27 -18.14 5.30
N SER A 1051 -45.71 -17.82 6.47
CA SER A 1051 -44.36 -17.26 6.58
C SER A 1051 -43.23 -18.21 6.15
N LEU A 1052 -43.50 -19.51 6.07
CA LEU A 1052 -42.52 -20.52 5.66
C LEU A 1052 -42.56 -20.82 4.16
N ILE A 1053 -43.75 -20.77 3.56
CA ILE A 1053 -43.98 -21.17 2.17
C ILE A 1053 -44.14 -19.99 1.21
N GLY A 1054 -44.38 -18.78 1.73
CA GLY A 1054 -44.62 -17.58 0.93
C GLY A 1054 -46.00 -17.56 0.25
N LEU A 1055 -46.33 -16.43 -0.37
CA LEU A 1055 -47.54 -16.29 -1.20
C LEU A 1055 -47.23 -16.66 -2.66
N ASP A 1056 -48.22 -17.14 -3.40
CA ASP A 1056 -48.07 -17.31 -4.84
C ASP A 1056 -47.99 -15.94 -5.55
N ARG A 1057 -47.09 -15.80 -6.52
CA ARG A 1057 -46.83 -14.51 -7.19
C ARG A 1057 -48.04 -14.02 -7.98
N GLU A 1058 -48.83 -14.91 -8.58
CA GLU A 1058 -50.05 -14.52 -9.28
C GLU A 1058 -51.14 -14.10 -8.29
N ALA A 1059 -51.25 -14.77 -7.15
CA ALA A 1059 -52.18 -14.40 -6.08
C ALA A 1059 -51.84 -13.03 -5.44
N ALA A 1060 -50.55 -12.76 -5.24
CA ALA A 1060 -50.08 -11.47 -4.73
C ALA A 1060 -50.42 -10.34 -5.69
N LYS A 1061 -50.14 -10.56 -7.00
CA LYS A 1061 -50.50 -9.62 -8.06
C LYS A 1061 -52.00 -9.38 -8.14
N GLN A 1062 -52.83 -10.42 -8.06
CA GLN A 1062 -54.28 -10.28 -8.11
C GLN A 1062 -54.82 -9.47 -6.93
N SER A 1063 -54.27 -9.68 -5.74
CA SER A 1063 -54.68 -8.96 -4.53
C SER A 1063 -54.35 -7.46 -4.64
N LEU A 1064 -53.19 -7.12 -5.17
CA LEU A 1064 -52.78 -5.73 -5.44
C LEU A 1064 -53.40 -5.16 -6.73
N THR A 1065 -53.97 -5.97 -7.62
CA THR A 1065 -54.67 -5.49 -8.84
C THR A 1065 -55.90 -4.65 -8.48
N THR A 1066 -56.55 -4.95 -7.35
CA THR A 1066 -57.65 -4.14 -6.83
C THR A 1066 -57.19 -2.71 -6.52
N PHE A 1067 -55.99 -2.56 -5.92
CA PHE A 1067 -55.36 -1.26 -5.68
C PHE A 1067 -54.97 -0.54 -6.99
N LEU A 1068 -54.54 -1.29 -8.00
CA LEU A 1068 -54.13 -0.77 -9.32
C LEU A 1068 -55.30 -0.31 -10.22
N LYS A 1069 -56.52 -0.78 -9.94
CA LYS A 1069 -57.66 -0.62 -10.86
C LYS A 1069 -58.14 0.84 -10.92
N GLY A 1070 -58.10 1.43 -12.12
CA GLY A 1070 -58.59 2.79 -12.38
C GLY A 1070 -57.61 3.91 -12.06
N LYS A 1071 -56.36 3.59 -11.71
CA LYS A 1071 -55.29 4.57 -11.42
C LYS A 1071 -54.23 4.57 -12.54
N THR A 1072 -53.77 5.75 -12.92
CA THR A 1072 -52.57 5.91 -13.77
C THR A 1072 -51.35 6.09 -12.88
N LEU A 1073 -50.60 5.01 -12.66
CA LEU A 1073 -49.40 5.02 -11.83
C LEU A 1073 -48.13 5.34 -12.63
N THR A 1074 -47.17 5.99 -11.97
CA THR A 1074 -45.82 6.25 -12.50
C THR A 1074 -44.95 4.99 -12.42
N ALA A 1075 -43.82 4.99 -13.12
CA ALA A 1075 -42.89 3.85 -13.12
C ALA A 1075 -42.40 3.50 -11.69
N ASN A 1076 -42.04 4.50 -10.88
CA ASN A 1076 -41.59 4.30 -9.50
C ASN A 1076 -42.69 3.74 -8.59
N GLN A 1077 -43.95 4.15 -8.79
CA GLN A 1077 -45.09 3.59 -8.05
C GLN A 1077 -45.32 2.11 -8.42
N ILE A 1078 -45.13 1.73 -9.69
CA ILE A 1078 -45.25 0.34 -10.15
C ILE A 1078 -44.10 -0.52 -9.58
N GLU A 1079 -42.88 0.02 -9.55
CA GLU A 1079 -41.72 -0.63 -8.97
C GLU A 1079 -41.87 -0.85 -7.46
N PHE A 1080 -42.36 0.16 -6.73
CA PHE A 1080 -42.68 0.04 -5.31
C PHE A 1080 -43.70 -1.08 -5.04
N ILE A 1081 -44.74 -1.21 -5.86
CA ILE A 1081 -45.72 -2.30 -5.75
C ILE A 1081 -45.08 -3.66 -6.07
N ASN A 1082 -44.13 -3.73 -7.00
CA ASN A 1082 -43.41 -4.98 -7.29
C ASN A 1082 -42.53 -5.41 -6.11
N LEU A 1083 -41.90 -4.47 -5.39
CA LEU A 1083 -41.18 -4.80 -4.15
C LEU A 1083 -42.11 -5.39 -3.08
N ILE A 1084 -43.32 -4.88 -2.96
CA ILE A 1084 -44.33 -5.43 -2.05
C ILE A 1084 -44.73 -6.85 -2.49
N ILE A 1085 -44.94 -7.07 -3.79
CA ILE A 1085 -45.25 -8.40 -4.35
C ILE A 1085 -44.13 -9.39 -4.05
N ASP A 1086 -42.88 -8.99 -4.25
CA ASP A 1086 -41.72 -9.86 -4.05
C ASP A 1086 -41.56 -10.21 -2.56
N HIS A 1087 -41.75 -9.22 -1.65
CA HIS A 1087 -41.76 -9.47 -0.21
C HIS A 1087 -42.90 -10.42 0.22
N LEU A 1088 -44.12 -10.24 -0.28
CA LEU A 1088 -45.23 -11.15 0.00
C LEU A 1088 -44.98 -12.55 -0.56
N THR A 1089 -44.31 -12.66 -1.71
CA THR A 1089 -43.96 -13.94 -2.33
C THR A 1089 -42.93 -14.70 -1.48
N GLU A 1090 -42.00 -14.00 -0.84
CA GLU A 1090 -40.93 -14.61 -0.03
C GLU A 1090 -41.36 -14.88 1.41
N HIS A 1091 -42.03 -13.92 2.05
CA HIS A 1091 -42.35 -13.94 3.48
C HIS A 1091 -43.84 -14.19 3.79
N GLY A 1092 -44.70 -14.22 2.78
CA GLY A 1092 -46.12 -14.62 2.90
C GLY A 1092 -47.06 -13.59 3.56
N ALA A 1093 -46.54 -12.68 4.37
CA ALA A 1093 -47.26 -11.55 4.97
C ALA A 1093 -46.30 -10.35 5.13
N MET A 1094 -46.87 -9.17 5.35
CA MET A 1094 -46.11 -7.93 5.51
C MET A 1094 -46.82 -7.02 6.50
N ASP A 1095 -46.07 -6.51 7.49
CA ASP A 1095 -46.51 -5.42 8.34
C ASP A 1095 -46.44 -4.11 7.56
N ALA A 1096 -47.49 -3.29 7.64
CA ALA A 1096 -47.57 -1.98 7.01
C ALA A 1096 -46.44 -1.04 7.43
N ALA A 1097 -45.90 -1.18 8.66
CA ALA A 1097 -44.79 -0.38 9.14
C ALA A 1097 -43.50 -0.56 8.29
N LEU A 1098 -43.30 -1.74 7.70
CA LEU A 1098 -42.12 -2.05 6.86
C LEU A 1098 -42.05 -1.21 5.59
N LEU A 1099 -43.17 -0.62 5.15
CA LEU A 1099 -43.17 0.31 4.00
C LEU A 1099 -42.28 1.54 4.27
N TYR A 1100 -42.02 1.86 5.55
CA TYR A 1100 -41.18 2.96 6.00
C TYR A 1100 -39.74 2.55 6.34
N GLU A 1101 -39.33 1.33 5.96
CA GLU A 1101 -37.99 0.80 6.16
C GLU A 1101 -37.38 0.36 4.81
N SER A 1102 -36.06 0.17 4.75
CA SER A 1102 -35.38 -0.37 3.55
C SER A 1102 -35.82 -1.83 3.32
N PRO A 1103 -36.14 -2.26 2.09
CA PRO A 1103 -35.85 -1.64 0.79
C PRO A 1103 -36.92 -0.66 0.26
N PHE A 1104 -38.02 -0.41 0.98
CA PHE A 1104 -39.13 0.42 0.50
C PHE A 1104 -38.80 1.92 0.51
N THR A 1105 -37.97 2.37 1.46
CA THR A 1105 -37.44 3.73 1.50
C THR A 1105 -36.30 3.99 0.51
N ASP A 1106 -35.80 2.96 -0.17
CA ASP A 1106 -34.67 3.10 -1.11
C ASP A 1106 -35.13 3.80 -2.41
N LEU A 1107 -36.41 3.67 -2.77
CA LEU A 1107 -37.02 4.36 -3.91
C LEU A 1107 -37.32 5.84 -3.62
N THR A 1108 -37.69 6.16 -2.37
CA THR A 1108 -37.98 7.53 -1.91
C THR A 1108 -37.60 7.71 -0.43
N PRO A 1109 -36.84 8.77 -0.06
CA PRO A 1109 -36.44 9.03 1.33
C PRO A 1109 -37.60 9.25 2.31
N GLN A 1110 -38.79 9.58 1.79
CA GLN A 1110 -40.03 9.74 2.56
C GLN A 1110 -40.87 8.44 2.61
N GLY A 1111 -40.33 7.30 2.17
CA GLY A 1111 -41.07 6.05 2.06
C GLY A 1111 -42.29 6.18 1.13
N PRO A 1112 -43.42 5.52 1.42
CA PRO A 1112 -44.61 5.56 0.57
C PRO A 1112 -45.19 6.98 0.43
N ASP A 1113 -44.98 7.89 1.39
CA ASP A 1113 -45.44 9.28 1.35
C ASP A 1113 -44.80 10.10 0.21
N GLY A 1114 -43.62 9.68 -0.26
CA GLY A 1114 -42.97 10.28 -1.43
C GLY A 1114 -43.54 9.82 -2.78
N LEU A 1115 -44.32 8.72 -2.79
CA LEU A 1115 -44.80 8.07 -4.02
C LEU A 1115 -46.32 8.06 -4.14
N PHE A 1116 -47.07 8.01 -3.04
CA PHE A 1116 -48.53 7.87 -3.04
C PHE A 1116 -49.17 9.01 -2.22
N THR A 1117 -50.40 9.38 -2.55
CA THR A 1117 -51.17 10.31 -1.70
C THR A 1117 -51.57 9.61 -0.40
N SER A 1118 -51.79 10.35 0.69
CA SER A 1118 -52.22 9.75 1.98
C SER A 1118 -53.39 8.77 1.86
N THR A 1119 -54.41 9.12 1.07
CA THR A 1119 -55.55 8.22 0.77
C THR A 1119 -55.18 6.94 0.03
N GLN A 1120 -54.13 6.97 -0.81
CA GLN A 1120 -53.63 5.78 -1.50
C GLN A 1120 -52.76 4.93 -0.58
N ILE A 1121 -52.07 5.54 0.38
CA ILE A 1121 -51.31 4.81 1.40
C ILE A 1121 -52.28 4.07 2.31
N ASP A 1122 -53.36 4.73 2.75
CA ASP A 1122 -54.42 4.09 3.53
C ASP A 1122 -55.02 2.87 2.78
N GLU A 1123 -55.36 3.02 1.48
CA GLU A 1123 -55.85 1.91 0.66
C GLU A 1123 -54.82 0.77 0.48
N LEU A 1124 -53.53 1.09 0.44
CA LEU A 1124 -52.46 0.10 0.33
C LEU A 1124 -52.28 -0.67 1.65
N ILE A 1125 -52.33 0.03 2.77
CA ILE A 1125 -52.30 -0.54 4.13
C ILE A 1125 -53.50 -1.46 4.32
N ASP A 1126 -54.71 -1.00 3.99
CA ASP A 1126 -55.95 -1.81 4.05
C ASP A 1126 -55.82 -3.10 3.22
N THR A 1127 -55.16 -3.03 2.06
CA THR A 1127 -54.93 -4.20 1.20
C THR A 1127 -53.95 -5.19 1.87
N LEU A 1128 -52.89 -4.72 2.50
CA LEU A 1128 -51.93 -5.56 3.23
C LEU A 1128 -52.55 -6.19 4.48
N GLU A 1129 -53.39 -5.44 5.19
CA GLU A 1129 -54.16 -5.95 6.33
C GLU A 1129 -55.15 -7.02 5.89
N GLN A 1130 -55.84 -6.84 4.75
CA GLN A 1130 -56.72 -7.87 4.18
C GLN A 1130 -55.96 -9.14 3.81
N ILE A 1131 -54.79 -9.03 3.17
CA ILE A 1131 -53.92 -10.18 2.86
C ILE A 1131 -53.48 -10.88 4.14
N THR A 1132 -53.19 -10.14 5.20
CA THR A 1132 -52.83 -10.72 6.51
C THR A 1132 -54.04 -11.43 7.13
N ALA A 1133 -55.23 -10.84 7.04
CA ALA A 1133 -56.47 -11.39 7.58
C ALA A 1133 -56.92 -12.70 6.92
N THR A 1134 -56.57 -12.98 5.66
CA THR A 1134 -57.00 -14.23 4.99
C THR A 1134 -56.39 -15.51 5.56
N ALA A 1135 -55.22 -15.46 6.22
CA ALA A 1135 -54.71 -16.62 6.98
C ALA A 1135 -55.05 -16.59 8.46
N LEU A 1136 -55.89 -15.66 8.88
CA LEU A 1136 -56.52 -15.65 10.19
C LEU A 1136 -57.99 -16.02 10.01
N VAL A 1137 -58.58 -16.65 11.03
CA VAL A 1137 -60.02 -16.92 11.04
C VAL A 1137 -60.71 -15.81 11.83
N PRO A 1138 -61.74 -15.13 11.29
CA PRO A 1138 -62.43 -14.08 12.01
C PRO A 1138 -63.10 -14.63 13.28
N PRO A 1139 -63.04 -13.92 14.43
CA PRO A 1139 -63.67 -14.37 15.66
C PRO A 1139 -65.17 -14.53 15.44
N CYS A 1140 -65.71 -15.70 15.80
CA CYS A 1140 -67.12 -16.02 15.65
C CYS A 1140 -67.98 -14.97 16.37
N SER A 1141 -68.79 -14.22 15.61
CA SER A 1141 -69.81 -13.32 16.17
C SER A 1141 -70.85 -14.18 16.89
N GLN A 1142 -70.98 -13.99 18.20
CA GLN A 1142 -72.12 -14.51 18.96
C GLN A 1142 -73.41 -13.94 18.34
N GLN A 1143 -74.28 -14.83 17.87
CA GLN A 1143 -75.65 -14.50 17.49
C GLN A 1143 -76.37 -13.85 18.67
N ILE A 1144 -76.73 -12.57 18.52
CA ILE A 1144 -77.80 -11.95 19.30
C ILE A 1144 -79.12 -12.47 18.69
N THR A 1145 -79.74 -13.43 19.36
CA THR A 1145 -81.17 -13.75 19.17
C THR A 1145 -82.02 -12.62 19.72
N ALA A 1146 -83.01 -12.18 18.92
CA ALA A 1146 -84.17 -11.43 19.40
C ALA A 1146 -85.03 -12.27 20.34
#